data_AF-A0A3B3S6C4-F1
#
_entry.id   AF-A0A3B3S6C4-F1
#
_cell.length_a   1.000
_cell.length_b   1.000
_cell.length_c   1.000
_cell.angle_alpha   90.00
_cell.angle_beta   90.00
_cell.angle_gamma   90.00
#
_symmetry.space_group_name_H-M   'P 1'
#
loop_
_entity.id
_entity.type
_entity.pdbx_description
1 polymer ?
#
loop_
_entity_poly.entity_id
_entity_poly.type
_entity_poly.pdbx_seq_one_letter_code
_entity_poly.pdbx_strand_id
1 'polypeptide(L)'
;MFFRFCLCFMIFENFVHFFFFITETLQGELIYDLGLESYLQEKLTLSTVLEITSETVNDKLVQSVKSLPWYFLRKLMMVNVTARSGMCTSNEDTELQSLDSFLEDLGDLQGHSNRLNPLDVITALFLCSDGFLQQEMTLKMSMCQYAVPLLLPNSDGHQCMLMLWAMRDIVKKFRPHSLKDPKGFIEDSIVLSKLPMVSFVRLGSSSLRKSHILNQVLSNPQQYHDTFVHDNMACGDTKRRISNGLVEISWYLPCGNENIDIFPEPVAVSNLRGDISSFYTEFFFLCQTSAAVFVFCDDFNHGCEMLHEQHIRSQLFLVSNSQASSFNVANFKAQISKLQLQPKNILMKRPGMNDAEFVNKLRMTVSKLLKENPLKMNIVDMSATAHELGIPVDEDCTQCQNGKKMAEMMTSGITDIPDFKEKQLPLQGEIWKELTKLEKEQCRLTKQQVALDMSAAMSHFIYAISNSREDRPYFLKWMRINLDTISRTNLSHLREKYKEKCLNSPEDKELIAKLDRQISSSSLGVEHFLREMGQLYESASSLPENDLARQQMEKLPRLCAELLLDGFPLELVDGDASNIPLRWVSAVMNNLNHLTGSKSKIRVVTVLGVQSTGKSTLLNTMFGVQFAVSSGRCTRGAFMLLIRVKEDFRKKLGCDYVMIIDTEGLKSPELAQLAESYEHDNELATLVVGLSDITVINIAMENSTEMKDILQIVVHAFLRMKEVGKKPCCQFVHQNVADVSAHDKNIRDRKLLLEQLNEMTQTAAKMEKRGSNKTFTDIMKYNPEKNNWYIPGLWHGNPPMAPVNAGYSESVIFGLLNYGRFLKNLSSMLQPLHELLKWQVLQAGGQPGISLQHRLSNFLLMCCSSLRHRSHSS
;
A
#
# COMPACT_ATOMS: atom_id res chain seq x y z
N MET A 1 -46.69 2.75 -26.55
CA MET A 1 -47.09 2.08 -25.28
C MET A 1 -46.55 0.65 -25.21
N PHE A 2 -46.81 -0.19 -26.22
CA PHE A 2 -46.32 -1.58 -26.31
C PHE A 2 -44.79 -1.72 -26.20
N PHE A 3 -44.01 -0.85 -26.85
CA PHE A 3 -42.55 -0.84 -26.78
C PHE A 3 -41.98 -0.52 -25.38
N ARG A 4 -42.66 0.35 -24.61
CA ARG A 4 -42.29 0.61 -23.20
C ARG A 4 -42.63 -0.57 -22.30
N PHE A 5 -43.71 -1.28 -22.61
CA PHE A 5 -44.12 -2.47 -21.86
C PHE A 5 -43.16 -3.64 -22.12
N CYS A 6 -42.75 -3.88 -23.36
CA CYS A 6 -41.73 -4.89 -23.68
C CYS A 6 -40.35 -4.56 -23.08
N LEU A 7 -39.94 -3.28 -23.07
CA LEU A 7 -38.68 -2.88 -22.43
C LEU A 7 -38.75 -3.06 -20.89
N CYS A 8 -39.86 -2.68 -20.26
CA CYS A 8 -40.08 -2.96 -18.84
C CYS A 8 -40.15 -4.47 -18.55
N PHE A 9 -40.74 -5.28 -19.42
CA PHE A 9 -40.84 -6.73 -19.24
C PHE A 9 -39.49 -7.44 -19.44
N MET A 10 -38.67 -7.01 -20.40
CA MET A 10 -37.29 -7.51 -20.55
C MET A 10 -36.37 -7.08 -19.41
N ILE A 11 -36.53 -5.86 -18.89
CA ILE A 11 -35.83 -5.41 -17.69
C ILE A 11 -36.31 -6.24 -16.49
N PHE A 12 -37.62 -6.49 -16.37
CA PHE A 12 -38.19 -7.29 -15.29
C PHE A 12 -37.77 -8.76 -15.36
N GLU A 13 -37.73 -9.39 -16.53
CA GLU A 13 -37.24 -10.77 -16.69
C GLU A 13 -35.74 -10.89 -16.41
N ASN A 14 -34.91 -9.96 -16.88
CA ASN A 14 -33.49 -9.95 -16.53
C ASN A 14 -33.28 -9.69 -15.02
N PHE A 15 -34.10 -8.83 -14.42
CA PHE A 15 -34.06 -8.57 -12.98
C PHE A 15 -34.54 -9.79 -12.19
N VAL A 16 -35.58 -10.49 -12.65
CA VAL A 16 -36.12 -11.70 -12.01
C VAL A 16 -35.15 -12.86 -12.16
N HIS A 17 -34.54 -13.09 -13.35
CA HIS A 17 -33.53 -14.13 -13.53
C HIS A 17 -32.25 -13.85 -12.71
N PHE A 18 -31.81 -12.60 -12.65
CA PHE A 18 -30.68 -12.18 -11.81
C PHE A 18 -30.99 -12.33 -10.32
N PHE A 19 -32.19 -11.96 -9.89
CA PHE A 19 -32.63 -12.13 -8.50
C PHE A 19 -32.76 -13.62 -8.14
N PHE A 20 -33.32 -14.45 -9.03
CA PHE A 20 -33.43 -15.91 -8.83
C PHE A 20 -32.06 -16.58 -8.72
N PHE A 21 -31.08 -16.18 -9.55
CA PHE A 21 -29.72 -16.73 -9.55
C PHE A 21 -28.93 -16.34 -8.27
N ILE A 22 -29.20 -15.15 -7.71
CA ILE A 22 -28.61 -14.70 -6.44
C ILE A 22 -29.27 -15.39 -5.24
N THR A 23 -30.56 -15.74 -5.30
CA THR A 23 -31.27 -16.28 -4.13
C THR A 23 -31.18 -17.81 -3.95
N GLU A 24 -30.70 -18.58 -4.92
CA GLU A 24 -30.65 -20.06 -4.79
C GLU A 24 -29.34 -20.62 -4.21
N THR A 25 -28.29 -19.80 -4.05
CA THR A 25 -27.00 -20.25 -3.48
C THR A 25 -26.70 -19.56 -2.16
N LEU A 26 -26.15 -20.31 -1.20
CA LEU A 26 -25.69 -19.79 0.10
C LEU A 26 -24.70 -18.60 -0.05
N GLN A 27 -23.99 -18.55 -1.19
CA GLN A 27 -23.13 -17.43 -1.55
C GLN A 27 -23.91 -16.18 -1.96
N GLY A 28 -24.88 -16.30 -2.86
CA GLY A 28 -25.66 -15.15 -3.32
C GLY A 28 -26.47 -14.52 -2.17
N GLU A 29 -27.02 -15.33 -1.26
CA GLU A 29 -27.65 -14.87 -0.02
C GLU A 29 -26.68 -14.04 0.84
N LEU A 30 -25.48 -14.56 1.13
CA LEU A 30 -24.49 -13.85 1.93
C LEU A 30 -24.00 -12.56 1.27
N ILE A 31 -23.78 -12.57 -0.05
CA ILE A 31 -23.34 -11.38 -0.79
C ILE A 31 -24.43 -10.30 -0.73
N TYR A 32 -25.70 -10.69 -0.82
CA TYR A 32 -26.84 -9.79 -0.65
C TYR A 32 -26.95 -9.25 0.80
N ASP A 33 -26.76 -10.10 1.81
CA ASP A 33 -26.73 -9.70 3.22
C ASP A 33 -25.64 -8.65 3.49
N LEU A 34 -24.49 -8.79 2.81
CA LEU A 34 -23.36 -7.85 2.87
C LEU A 34 -23.55 -6.59 2.01
N GLY A 35 -24.60 -6.52 1.18
CA GLY A 35 -24.84 -5.38 0.28
C GLY A 35 -23.82 -5.27 -0.85
N LEU A 36 -23.29 -6.42 -1.31
CA LEU A 36 -22.25 -6.50 -2.34
C LEU A 36 -22.76 -7.01 -3.70
N GLU A 37 -24.08 -7.19 -3.86
CA GLU A 37 -24.71 -7.83 -5.02
C GLU A 37 -24.39 -7.17 -6.37
N SER A 38 -24.28 -5.83 -6.40
CA SER A 38 -23.90 -5.08 -7.60
C SER A 38 -22.46 -5.33 -8.03
N TYR A 39 -21.58 -5.63 -7.07
CA TYR A 39 -20.14 -5.81 -7.31
C TYR A 39 -19.77 -7.23 -7.75
N LEU A 40 -20.71 -8.16 -7.83
CA LEU A 40 -20.46 -9.46 -8.46
C LEU A 40 -20.11 -9.30 -9.95
N GLN A 41 -20.82 -8.41 -10.65
CA GLN A 41 -20.62 -8.12 -12.07
C GLN A 41 -19.70 -6.91 -12.31
N GLU A 42 -19.98 -5.76 -11.70
CA GLU A 42 -19.23 -4.52 -11.97
C GLU A 42 -17.84 -4.49 -11.35
N LYS A 43 -17.60 -5.33 -10.33
CA LYS A 43 -16.42 -5.38 -9.46
C LYS A 43 -16.16 -4.07 -8.69
N LEU A 44 -15.83 -4.24 -7.42
CA LEU A 44 -15.38 -3.16 -6.55
C LEU A 44 -13.94 -2.78 -6.91
N THR A 45 -13.69 -1.50 -7.10
CA THR A 45 -12.40 -0.97 -7.54
C THR A 45 -11.64 -0.30 -6.39
N LEU A 46 -10.31 -0.24 -6.50
CA LEU A 46 -9.47 0.44 -5.50
C LEU A 46 -9.86 1.93 -5.35
N SER A 47 -10.13 2.62 -6.45
CA SER A 47 -10.53 4.03 -6.42
C SER A 47 -11.83 4.26 -5.63
N THR A 48 -12.78 3.33 -5.71
CA THR A 48 -14.04 3.36 -4.93
C THR A 48 -13.77 3.22 -3.43
N VAL A 49 -12.84 2.33 -3.05
CA VAL A 49 -12.48 2.09 -1.64
C VAL A 49 -11.73 3.25 -1.03
N LEU A 50 -10.89 3.94 -1.82
CA LEU A 50 -10.11 5.09 -1.37
C LEU A 50 -10.91 6.41 -1.33
N GLU A 51 -12.16 6.43 -1.81
CA GLU A 51 -12.98 7.63 -1.74
C GLU A 51 -13.14 8.14 -0.30
N ILE A 52 -13.06 9.46 -0.12
CA ILE A 52 -13.28 10.07 1.19
C ILE A 52 -14.78 10.14 1.44
N THR A 53 -15.23 9.36 2.44
CA THR A 53 -16.64 9.25 2.84
C THR A 53 -16.88 9.83 4.22
N SER A 54 -18.15 10.01 4.59
CA SER A 54 -18.52 10.42 5.94
C SER A 54 -18.17 9.39 7.02
N GLU A 55 -18.04 8.12 6.63
CA GLU A 55 -17.66 7.00 7.49
C GLU A 55 -16.14 6.90 7.64
N THR A 56 -15.36 7.29 6.62
CA THR A 56 -13.90 7.44 6.73
C THR A 56 -13.51 8.44 7.82
N VAL A 57 -14.38 9.42 8.09
CA VAL A 57 -14.19 10.50 9.08
C VAL A 57 -15.02 10.27 10.36
N ASN A 58 -15.65 9.11 10.53
CA ASN A 58 -16.35 8.74 11.76
C ASN A 58 -16.03 7.29 12.13
N ASP A 59 -15.24 7.07 13.17
CA ASP A 59 -14.94 5.74 13.72
C ASP A 59 -16.14 5.20 14.54
N LYS A 60 -17.30 5.06 13.89
CA LYS A 60 -18.47 4.44 14.52
C LYS A 60 -18.37 2.92 14.40
N LEU A 61 -18.79 2.24 15.47
CA LEU A 61 -18.97 0.79 15.50
C LEU A 61 -19.91 0.33 14.37
N VAL A 62 -19.68 -0.89 13.88
CA VAL A 62 -20.51 -1.53 12.85
C VAL A 62 -21.95 -1.61 13.34
N GLN A 63 -22.86 -0.90 12.67
CA GLN A 63 -24.28 -0.85 13.05
C GLN A 63 -25.15 -1.84 12.25
N SER A 64 -24.60 -2.44 11.18
CA SER A 64 -25.31 -3.39 10.33
C SER A 64 -24.37 -4.36 9.60
N VAL A 65 -24.89 -5.52 9.21
CA VAL A 65 -24.17 -6.52 8.41
C VAL A 65 -23.64 -5.92 7.09
N LYS A 66 -24.44 -5.08 6.43
CA LYS A 66 -24.04 -4.36 5.19
C LYS A 66 -22.86 -3.40 5.36
N SER A 67 -22.57 -2.97 6.59
CA SER A 67 -21.42 -2.10 6.87
C SER A 67 -20.11 -2.85 7.14
N LEU A 68 -20.15 -4.18 7.31
CA LEU A 68 -18.98 -5.01 7.60
C LEU A 68 -17.90 -4.99 6.50
N PRO A 69 -18.24 -5.14 5.20
CA PRO A 69 -17.22 -5.12 4.15
C PRO A 69 -16.48 -3.78 4.12
N TRP A 70 -17.22 -2.68 4.23
CA TRP A 70 -16.67 -1.32 4.23
C TRP A 70 -15.84 -1.02 5.48
N TYR A 71 -16.25 -1.52 6.66
CA TYR A 71 -15.46 -1.43 7.88
C TYR A 71 -14.11 -2.13 7.71
N PHE A 72 -14.12 -3.38 7.25
CA PHE A 72 -12.92 -4.17 7.03
C PHE A 72 -11.99 -3.49 6.02
N LEU A 73 -12.50 -3.09 4.85
CA LEU A 73 -11.71 -2.43 3.82
C LEU A 73 -11.06 -1.13 4.33
N ARG A 74 -11.80 -0.26 5.02
CA ARG A 74 -11.25 1.00 5.57
C ARG A 74 -10.12 0.75 6.56
N LYS A 75 -10.35 -0.11 7.57
CA LYS A 75 -9.34 -0.44 8.58
C LYS A 75 -8.13 -1.13 7.92
N LEU A 76 -8.36 -1.99 6.92
CA LEU A 76 -7.30 -2.68 6.18
C LEU A 76 -6.44 -1.71 5.34
N MET A 77 -7.03 -0.75 4.62
CA MET A 77 -6.27 0.23 3.83
C MET A 77 -5.32 1.07 4.71
N MET A 78 -5.70 1.28 5.97
CA MET A 78 -4.91 1.96 7.01
C MET A 78 -4.00 1.00 7.80
N VAL A 79 -3.82 -0.22 7.30
CA VAL A 79 -2.98 -1.29 7.87
C VAL A 79 -3.29 -1.60 9.33
N ASN A 80 -4.56 -1.46 9.71
CA ASN A 80 -4.98 -1.66 11.08
C ASN A 80 -5.19 -3.14 11.39
N VAL A 81 -4.39 -3.68 12.31
CA VAL A 81 -4.41 -5.09 12.72
C VAL A 81 -5.67 -5.50 13.50
N THR A 82 -6.55 -4.55 13.83
CA THR A 82 -7.86 -4.84 14.45
C THR A 82 -8.98 -5.03 13.42
N ALA A 83 -8.67 -4.91 12.12
CA ALA A 83 -9.68 -4.97 11.05
C ALA A 83 -10.56 -6.23 11.10
N ARG A 84 -10.02 -7.38 11.55
CA ARG A 84 -10.79 -8.64 11.69
C ARG A 84 -11.59 -8.73 13.00
N SER A 85 -11.06 -8.22 14.10
CA SER A 85 -11.72 -8.35 15.42
C SER A 85 -12.94 -7.43 15.55
N GLY A 86 -12.96 -6.31 14.84
CA GLY A 86 -14.12 -5.40 14.80
C GLY A 86 -15.26 -5.83 13.87
N MET A 87 -15.17 -7.00 13.23
CA MET A 87 -16.20 -7.50 12.29
C MET A 87 -17.38 -8.20 12.99
N CYS A 88 -17.38 -8.25 14.32
CA CYS A 88 -18.56 -8.67 15.06
C CYS A 88 -19.49 -7.48 15.27
N THR A 89 -20.75 -7.62 14.86
CA THR A 89 -21.80 -6.72 15.32
C THR A 89 -21.93 -6.93 16.83
N SER A 90 -21.60 -5.92 17.63
CA SER A 90 -22.02 -5.90 19.02
C SER A 90 -23.54 -5.90 19.00
N ASN A 91 -24.17 -6.99 19.44
CA ASN A 91 -25.48 -6.82 20.05
C ASN A 91 -25.21 -5.83 21.19
N GLU A 92 -25.94 -4.72 21.25
CA GLU A 92 -25.89 -3.88 22.43
C GLU A 92 -25.99 -4.81 23.64
N ASP A 93 -25.04 -4.71 24.57
CA ASP A 93 -25.18 -5.26 25.91
C ASP A 93 -26.42 -4.58 26.49
N THR A 94 -27.59 -5.10 26.10
CA THR A 94 -28.84 -4.82 26.76
C THR A 94 -28.61 -5.52 28.07
N GLU A 95 -28.20 -4.78 29.11
CA GLU A 95 -28.17 -5.31 30.46
C GLU A 95 -29.50 -6.04 30.63
N LEU A 96 -29.47 -7.37 30.70
CA LEU A 96 -30.67 -8.18 30.82
C LEU A 96 -31.20 -7.91 32.22
N GLN A 97 -32.09 -6.92 32.33
CA GLN A 97 -32.58 -6.39 33.61
C GLN A 97 -33.50 -7.38 34.34
N SER A 98 -33.88 -8.51 33.72
CA SER A 98 -34.75 -9.53 34.31
C SER A 98 -34.35 -10.98 33.97
N LEU A 99 -34.71 -11.91 34.84
CA LEU A 99 -34.52 -13.35 34.62
C LEU A 99 -35.36 -13.84 33.42
N ASP A 100 -36.54 -13.27 33.20
CA ASP A 100 -37.40 -13.62 32.06
C ASP A 100 -36.79 -13.20 30.73
N SER A 101 -36.21 -11.99 30.65
CA SER A 101 -35.46 -11.56 29.46
C SER A 101 -34.22 -12.44 29.17
N PHE A 102 -33.57 -12.96 30.21
CA PHE A 102 -32.47 -13.91 30.07
C PHE A 102 -32.94 -15.29 29.58
N LEU A 103 -34.10 -15.75 30.06
CA LEU A 103 -34.71 -17.01 29.62
C LEU A 103 -35.26 -16.92 28.19
N GLU A 104 -35.76 -15.76 27.76
CA GLU A 104 -36.15 -15.48 26.37
C GLU A 104 -34.92 -15.46 25.43
N ASP A 105 -33.81 -14.84 25.85
CA ASP A 105 -32.53 -14.85 25.11
C ASP A 105 -31.93 -16.28 24.98
N LEU A 106 -32.16 -17.15 25.98
CA LEU A 106 -31.84 -18.58 25.88
C LEU A 106 -32.71 -19.31 24.84
N GLY A 107 -33.93 -18.83 24.58
CA GLY A 107 -34.82 -19.36 23.52
C GLY A 107 -34.37 -18.98 22.11
N ASP A 108 -33.76 -17.80 21.95
CA ASP A 108 -33.18 -17.31 20.69
C ASP A 108 -31.81 -17.92 20.35
N LEU A 109 -31.26 -18.81 21.20
CA LEU A 109 -30.03 -19.57 20.92
C LEU A 109 -30.10 -20.44 19.64
N GLN A 110 -31.29 -20.68 19.10
CA GLN A 110 -31.50 -21.44 17.86
C GLN A 110 -31.87 -20.56 16.64
N GLY A 111 -31.96 -19.23 16.78
CA GLY A 111 -32.45 -18.32 15.74
C GLY A 111 -31.54 -17.11 15.45
N HIS A 112 -30.98 -17.06 14.25
CA HIS A 112 -30.46 -15.86 13.57
C HIS A 112 -29.62 -14.86 14.39
N SER A 113 -28.46 -15.28 14.91
CA SER A 113 -27.43 -14.29 15.23
C SER A 113 -26.94 -13.64 13.92
N ASN A 114 -26.97 -12.31 13.80
CA ASN A 114 -26.39 -11.52 12.69
C ASN A 114 -24.85 -11.61 12.60
N ARG A 115 -24.25 -12.62 13.24
CA ARG A 115 -22.81 -12.85 13.29
C ARG A 115 -22.39 -13.59 12.03
N LEU A 116 -21.35 -13.08 11.38
CA LEU A 116 -20.74 -13.69 10.20
C LEU A 116 -19.30 -14.07 10.52
N ASN A 117 -18.83 -15.18 9.95
CA ASN A 117 -17.44 -15.53 10.07
C ASN A 117 -16.59 -14.48 9.32
N PRO A 118 -15.51 -13.93 9.92
CA PRO A 118 -14.65 -12.96 9.24
C PRO A 118 -14.11 -13.45 7.89
N LEU A 119 -13.86 -14.76 7.76
CA LEU A 119 -13.39 -15.35 6.50
C LEU A 119 -14.44 -15.30 5.39
N ASP A 120 -15.73 -15.39 5.73
CA ASP A 120 -16.81 -15.29 4.75
C ASP A 120 -16.88 -13.88 4.18
N VAL A 121 -16.74 -12.85 5.03
CA VAL A 121 -16.71 -11.45 4.57
C VAL A 121 -15.47 -11.16 3.72
N ILE A 122 -14.30 -11.67 4.13
CA ILE A 122 -13.07 -11.55 3.35
C ILE A 122 -13.23 -12.25 2.00
N THR A 123 -13.75 -13.48 1.98
CA THR A 123 -13.98 -14.25 0.74
C THR A 123 -14.95 -13.52 -0.20
N ALA A 124 -16.06 -12.99 0.34
CA ALA A 124 -17.03 -12.21 -0.43
C ALA A 124 -16.40 -10.95 -1.04
N LEU A 125 -15.57 -10.24 -0.26
CA LEU A 125 -14.83 -9.08 -0.75
C LEU A 125 -13.88 -9.44 -1.90
N PHE A 126 -13.11 -10.52 -1.78
CA PHE A 126 -12.24 -10.98 -2.87
C PHE A 126 -13.06 -11.31 -4.14
N LEU A 127 -14.17 -12.03 -4.01
CA LEU A 127 -15.04 -12.38 -5.14
C LEU A 127 -15.68 -11.15 -5.81
N CYS A 128 -15.98 -10.11 -5.02
CA CYS A 128 -16.62 -8.88 -5.48
C CYS A 128 -15.63 -7.78 -5.89
N SER A 129 -14.31 -8.00 -5.81
CA SER A 129 -13.29 -6.99 -6.11
C SER A 129 -12.62 -7.23 -7.46
N ASP A 130 -12.12 -6.15 -8.09
CA ASP A 130 -11.25 -6.25 -9.25
C ASP A 130 -9.83 -6.73 -8.85
N GLY A 131 -9.02 -7.10 -9.84
CA GLY A 131 -7.67 -7.63 -9.59
C GLY A 131 -6.73 -6.62 -8.91
N PHE A 132 -6.97 -5.31 -9.02
CA PHE A 132 -6.12 -4.29 -8.40
C PHE A 132 -6.45 -4.10 -6.91
N LEU A 133 -7.74 -4.11 -6.57
CA LEU A 133 -8.19 -4.08 -5.19
C LEU A 133 -7.84 -5.40 -4.47
N GLN A 134 -7.99 -6.56 -5.12
CA GLN A 134 -7.54 -7.85 -4.56
C GLN A 134 -6.04 -7.83 -4.23
N GLN A 135 -5.23 -7.24 -5.10
CA GLN A 135 -3.79 -7.10 -4.89
C GLN A 135 -3.47 -6.17 -3.71
N GLU A 136 -4.14 -5.01 -3.62
CA GLU A 136 -3.94 -4.10 -2.50
C GLU A 136 -4.41 -4.70 -1.18
N MET A 137 -5.57 -5.37 -1.16
CA MET A 137 -6.05 -6.09 0.02
C MET A 137 -5.02 -7.13 0.48
N THR A 138 -4.49 -7.92 -0.45
CA THR A 138 -3.50 -8.97 -0.17
C THR A 138 -2.20 -8.39 0.39
N LEU A 139 -1.70 -7.29 -0.17
CA LEU A 139 -0.55 -6.57 0.34
C LEU A 139 -0.77 -6.07 1.78
N LYS A 140 -1.90 -5.39 2.03
CA LYS A 140 -2.22 -4.84 3.36
C LYS A 140 -2.47 -5.93 4.40
N MET A 141 -3.13 -7.03 4.01
CA MET A 141 -3.31 -8.21 4.86
C MET A 141 -1.96 -8.80 5.26
N SER A 142 -1.02 -8.90 4.31
CA SER A 142 0.35 -9.35 4.57
C SER A 142 1.14 -8.42 5.50
N MET A 143 0.88 -7.11 5.47
CA MET A 143 1.48 -6.14 6.40
C MET A 143 0.89 -6.26 7.82
N CYS A 144 -0.38 -6.64 7.93
CA CYS A 144 -1.04 -6.96 9.20
C CYS A 144 -0.69 -8.36 9.76
N GLN A 145 0.19 -9.12 9.07
CA GLN A 145 0.51 -10.52 9.38
C GLN A 145 -0.71 -11.46 9.31
N TYR A 146 -1.74 -11.10 8.53
CA TYR A 146 -2.85 -12.00 8.25
C TYR A 146 -2.43 -12.99 7.16
N ALA A 147 -2.98 -14.20 7.23
CA ALA A 147 -2.89 -15.10 6.10
C ALA A 147 -3.70 -14.55 4.91
N VAL A 148 -3.18 -14.74 3.70
CA VAL A 148 -3.80 -14.26 2.45
C VAL A 148 -4.33 -15.44 1.63
N PRO A 149 -5.32 -15.26 0.75
CA PRO A 149 -5.81 -16.35 -0.10
C PRO A 149 -4.71 -16.86 -1.06
N LEU A 150 -4.44 -18.16 -1.03
CA LEU A 150 -3.68 -18.88 -2.05
C LEU A 150 -4.64 -19.48 -3.09
N LEU A 151 -5.62 -20.26 -2.62
CA LEU A 151 -6.74 -20.74 -3.43
C LEU A 151 -8.03 -20.14 -2.89
N LEU A 152 -8.71 -19.33 -3.71
CA LEU A 152 -10.00 -18.72 -3.38
C LEU A 152 -11.14 -19.61 -3.87
N PRO A 153 -12.11 -20.00 -3.02
CA PRO A 153 -13.24 -20.80 -3.45
C PRO A 153 -14.19 -19.97 -4.33
N ASN A 154 -14.77 -20.59 -5.37
CA ASN A 154 -15.69 -19.96 -6.31
C ASN A 154 -17.17 -20.20 -5.91
N SER A 155 -18.10 -19.61 -6.69
CA SER A 155 -19.56 -19.61 -6.50
C SER A 155 -20.21 -20.95 -6.18
N ASP A 156 -19.65 -22.02 -6.73
CA ASP A 156 -20.28 -23.33 -6.71
C ASP A 156 -19.68 -24.24 -5.61
N GLY A 157 -18.70 -23.75 -4.84
CA GLY A 157 -18.05 -24.50 -3.75
C GLY A 157 -17.17 -25.67 -4.18
N HIS A 158 -17.07 -25.98 -5.48
CA HIS A 158 -16.31 -27.11 -6.04
C HIS A 158 -15.15 -26.70 -6.95
N GLN A 159 -15.06 -25.41 -7.31
CA GLN A 159 -13.96 -24.85 -8.07
C GLN A 159 -13.28 -23.76 -7.25
N CYS A 160 -11.98 -23.61 -7.41
CA CYS A 160 -11.18 -22.58 -6.76
C CYS A 160 -10.33 -21.83 -7.80
N MET A 161 -9.76 -20.70 -7.41
CA MET A 161 -8.85 -19.91 -8.23
C MET A 161 -7.53 -19.70 -7.50
N LEU A 162 -6.41 -19.93 -8.19
CA LEU A 162 -5.08 -19.56 -7.69
C LEU A 162 -4.91 -18.05 -7.76
N MET A 163 -4.65 -17.42 -6.62
CA MET A 163 -4.55 -15.96 -6.46
C MET A 163 -3.11 -15.46 -6.66
N LEU A 164 -2.51 -15.73 -7.81
CA LEU A 164 -1.12 -15.35 -8.14
C LEU A 164 -0.96 -13.84 -8.32
N TRP A 165 -1.82 -13.22 -9.14
CA TRP A 165 -1.81 -11.78 -9.42
C TRP A 165 -2.01 -10.96 -8.15
N ALA A 166 -2.94 -11.37 -7.29
CA ALA A 166 -3.19 -10.72 -6.01
C ALA A 166 -1.95 -10.66 -5.09
N MET A 167 -1.04 -11.65 -5.18
CA MET A 167 0.17 -11.72 -4.35
C MET A 167 1.41 -11.02 -4.94
N ARG A 168 1.37 -10.54 -6.19
CA ARG A 168 2.54 -9.99 -6.91
C ARG A 168 3.27 -8.85 -6.18
N ASP A 169 2.52 -8.03 -5.45
CA ASP A 169 3.06 -6.87 -4.72
C ASP A 169 3.75 -7.23 -3.41
N ILE A 170 3.62 -8.47 -2.92
CA ILE A 170 4.22 -8.87 -1.65
C ILE A 170 5.73 -9.01 -1.81
N VAL A 171 6.45 -8.01 -1.32
CA VAL A 171 7.91 -8.03 -1.15
C VAL A 171 8.22 -8.13 0.34
N LYS A 172 9.10 -9.07 0.70
CA LYS A 172 9.49 -9.29 2.09
C LYS A 172 11.00 -9.22 2.25
N LYS A 173 11.41 -8.61 3.36
CA LYS A 173 12.81 -8.54 3.78
C LYS A 173 13.03 -9.47 4.95
N PHE A 174 14.04 -10.32 4.90
CA PHE A 174 14.33 -11.28 5.96
C PHE A 174 15.81 -11.68 5.99
N ARG A 175 16.24 -12.35 7.05
CA ARG A 175 17.62 -12.81 7.24
C ARG A 175 17.61 -14.27 7.67
N PRO A 176 17.85 -15.22 6.74
CA PRO A 176 18.14 -16.60 7.10
C PRO A 176 19.37 -16.70 7.99
N HIS A 177 19.46 -17.75 8.81
CA HIS A 177 20.61 -17.97 9.70
C HIS A 177 21.93 -18.15 8.94
N SER A 178 21.86 -18.65 7.70
CA SER A 178 22.99 -18.73 6.76
C SER A 178 23.60 -17.37 6.39
N LEU A 179 22.87 -16.25 6.57
CA LEU A 179 23.34 -14.88 6.30
C LEU A 179 23.58 -14.06 7.58
N LYS A 180 23.59 -14.70 8.76
CA LYS A 180 23.81 -14.03 10.06
C LYS A 180 25.13 -13.29 10.12
N ASP A 181 26.19 -13.86 9.57
CA ASP A 181 27.52 -13.28 9.47
C ASP A 181 27.92 -13.29 7.98
N PRO A 182 27.96 -12.12 7.29
CA PRO A 182 28.22 -10.77 7.79
C PRO A 182 26.97 -9.87 8.04
N LYS A 183 25.89 -10.35 8.65
CA LYS A 183 24.60 -9.62 8.84
C LYS A 183 23.91 -9.23 7.51
N GLY A 184 24.00 -10.09 6.50
CA GLY A 184 23.30 -9.93 5.22
C GLY A 184 21.78 -9.98 5.36
N PHE A 185 21.04 -9.69 4.30
CA PHE A 185 19.59 -9.87 4.24
C PHE A 185 19.16 -10.19 2.81
N ILE A 186 17.98 -10.78 2.67
CA ILE A 186 17.28 -10.98 1.40
C ILE A 186 16.06 -10.06 1.39
N GLU A 187 15.82 -9.39 0.27
CA GLU A 187 14.63 -8.59 0.02
C GLU A 187 14.11 -8.97 -1.36
N ASP A 188 13.03 -9.74 -1.40
CA ASP A 188 12.56 -10.37 -2.64
C ASP A 188 11.03 -10.48 -2.68
N SER A 189 10.50 -10.64 -3.89
CA SER A 189 9.09 -10.91 -4.13
C SER A 189 8.76 -12.33 -3.69
N ILE A 190 7.78 -12.46 -2.81
CA ILE A 190 7.37 -13.75 -2.26
C ILE A 190 6.88 -14.73 -3.34
N VAL A 191 6.28 -14.23 -4.42
CA VAL A 191 5.82 -15.09 -5.51
C VAL A 191 6.96 -15.66 -6.35
N LEU A 192 8.14 -15.02 -6.34
CA LEU A 192 9.35 -15.47 -7.05
C LEU A 192 10.29 -16.28 -6.15
N SER A 193 10.27 -16.03 -4.84
CA SER A 193 11.10 -16.73 -3.86
C SER A 193 10.75 -18.22 -3.78
N LYS A 194 11.77 -19.08 -3.98
CA LYS A 194 11.63 -20.55 -3.83
C LYS A 194 11.67 -20.95 -2.36
N LEU A 195 10.52 -20.93 -1.72
CA LEU A 195 10.36 -21.28 -0.31
C LEU A 195 9.82 -22.71 -0.15
N PRO A 196 10.21 -23.44 0.92
CA PRO A 196 9.50 -24.66 1.29
C PRO A 196 8.12 -24.30 1.84
N MET A 197 7.07 -24.95 1.33
CA MET A 197 5.72 -24.80 1.84
C MET A 197 5.33 -25.99 2.72
N VAL A 198 4.79 -25.71 3.90
CA VAL A 198 4.20 -26.69 4.80
C VAL A 198 2.71 -26.43 4.93
N SER A 199 1.91 -27.45 4.64
CA SER A 199 0.47 -27.30 4.51
C SER A 199 -0.27 -28.04 5.60
N PHE A 200 -1.34 -27.45 6.11
CA PHE A 200 -2.11 -27.98 7.22
C PHE A 200 -3.57 -28.17 6.82
N VAL A 201 -4.02 -29.40 6.88
CA VAL A 201 -5.36 -29.81 6.41
C VAL A 201 -6.09 -30.59 7.50
N ARG A 202 -7.40 -30.78 7.36
CA ARG A 202 -8.22 -31.56 8.29
C ARG A 202 -9.00 -32.62 7.53
N LEU A 203 -8.99 -33.84 8.05
CA LEU A 203 -9.85 -34.94 7.62
C LEU A 203 -10.85 -35.25 8.73
N GLY A 204 -12.14 -35.19 8.42
CA GLY A 204 -13.21 -35.44 9.38
C GLY A 204 -13.24 -34.44 10.53
N SER A 205 -13.80 -34.88 11.66
CA SER A 205 -13.75 -34.14 12.92
C SER A 205 -12.39 -34.32 13.61
N SER A 206 -11.84 -33.22 14.10
CA SER A 206 -10.61 -33.18 14.89
C SER A 206 -10.87 -32.38 16.16
N SER A 207 -10.53 -32.96 17.31
CA SER A 207 -10.52 -32.31 18.63
C SER A 207 -9.40 -31.28 18.75
N LEU A 208 -8.32 -31.42 17.96
CA LEU A 208 -7.27 -30.41 17.87
C LEU A 208 -7.78 -29.21 17.05
N ARG A 209 -7.73 -28.03 17.66
CA ARG A 209 -8.09 -26.75 17.05
C ARG A 209 -7.00 -26.30 16.08
N LYS A 210 -7.01 -26.88 14.87
CA LYS A 210 -5.98 -26.70 13.82
C LYS A 210 -5.46 -25.26 13.72
N SER A 211 -6.29 -24.30 13.32
CA SER A 211 -5.86 -22.91 13.10
C SER A 211 -5.33 -22.22 14.36
N HIS A 212 -5.84 -22.56 15.54
CA HIS A 212 -5.32 -22.05 16.81
C HIS A 212 -3.90 -22.57 17.08
N ILE A 213 -3.66 -23.87 16.88
CA ILE A 213 -2.33 -24.48 16.99
C ILE A 213 -1.37 -23.90 15.96
N LEU A 214 -1.81 -23.64 14.72
CA LEU A 214 -0.98 -23.01 13.70
C LEU A 214 -0.47 -21.62 14.11
N ASN A 215 -1.34 -20.77 14.68
CA ASN A 215 -0.92 -19.46 15.18
C ASN A 215 0.14 -19.61 16.27
N GLN A 216 -0.04 -20.55 17.20
CA GLN A 216 0.98 -20.86 18.20
C GLN A 216 2.28 -21.40 17.58
N VAL A 217 2.22 -22.18 16.49
CA VAL A 217 3.43 -22.65 15.79
C VAL A 217 4.20 -21.48 15.18
N LEU A 218 3.51 -20.49 14.62
CA LEU A 218 4.09 -19.35 13.88
C LEU A 218 4.51 -18.16 14.75
N SER A 219 4.01 -18.04 15.98
CA SER A 219 4.25 -16.87 16.82
C SER A 219 4.94 -17.22 18.13
N ASN A 220 5.88 -16.38 18.56
CA ASN A 220 6.40 -16.46 19.92
C ASN A 220 5.34 -15.97 20.93
N PRO A 221 5.26 -16.51 22.16
CA PRO A 221 4.28 -16.07 23.15
C PRO A 221 4.31 -14.55 23.43
N GLN A 222 5.49 -13.93 23.32
CA GLN A 222 5.71 -12.49 23.51
C GLN A 222 5.28 -11.63 22.30
N GLN A 223 5.06 -12.24 21.15
CA GLN A 223 4.71 -11.60 19.87
C GLN A 223 3.55 -12.36 19.19
N TYR A 224 2.65 -12.89 20.01
CA TYR A 224 1.52 -13.67 19.52
C TYR A 224 0.61 -12.80 18.64
N HIS A 225 0.26 -13.31 17.47
CA HIS A 225 -0.67 -12.67 16.55
C HIS A 225 -1.49 -13.74 15.84
N ASP A 226 -2.78 -13.44 15.62
CA ASP A 226 -3.70 -14.41 15.05
C ASP A 226 -3.59 -14.50 13.53
N THR A 227 -2.51 -15.03 12.99
CA THR A 227 -2.29 -15.13 11.52
C THR A 227 -3.50 -15.73 10.79
N PHE A 228 -3.99 -16.87 11.28
CA PHE A 228 -5.19 -17.56 10.78
C PHE A 228 -6.38 -17.32 11.70
N VAL A 229 -7.57 -17.11 11.13
CA VAL A 229 -8.81 -17.01 11.93
C VAL A 229 -9.08 -18.32 12.67
N HIS A 230 -9.43 -18.28 13.96
CA HIS A 230 -9.77 -19.47 14.73
C HIS A 230 -10.97 -19.23 15.67
N ASP A 231 -11.47 -20.30 16.28
CA ASP A 231 -12.70 -20.32 17.09
C ASP A 231 -12.68 -19.38 18.29
N ASN A 232 -11.55 -19.25 18.99
CA ASN A 232 -11.39 -18.30 20.10
C ASN A 232 -11.24 -16.82 19.67
N MET A 233 -11.39 -16.47 18.40
CA MET A 233 -11.45 -15.08 17.95
C MET A 233 -12.90 -14.59 17.89
N ALA A 234 -13.09 -13.27 17.94
CA ALA A 234 -14.40 -12.65 17.75
C ALA A 234 -15.03 -13.14 16.42
N CYS A 235 -16.22 -13.76 16.52
CA CYS A 235 -16.98 -14.37 15.41
C CYS A 235 -16.23 -15.49 14.64
N GLY A 236 -15.09 -15.96 15.14
CA GLY A 236 -14.31 -17.00 14.48
C GLY A 236 -14.90 -18.41 14.63
N ASP A 237 -15.71 -18.63 15.67
CA ASP A 237 -16.50 -19.83 15.94
C ASP A 237 -17.78 -19.93 15.10
N THR A 238 -18.22 -18.81 14.52
CA THR A 238 -19.40 -18.75 13.66
C THR A 238 -19.24 -19.67 12.46
N LYS A 239 -20.29 -20.42 12.12
CA LYS A 239 -20.28 -21.37 11.01
C LYS A 239 -19.98 -20.65 9.69
N ARG A 240 -18.94 -21.12 9.00
CA ARG A 240 -18.58 -20.64 7.65
C ARG A 240 -19.66 -20.98 6.64
N ARG A 241 -20.01 -20.01 5.79
CA ARG A 241 -20.96 -20.15 4.69
C ARG A 241 -20.23 -20.41 3.36
N ILE A 242 -19.33 -19.50 2.97
CA ILE A 242 -18.69 -19.54 1.65
C ILE A 242 -17.19 -19.81 1.69
N SER A 243 -16.55 -19.66 2.85
CA SER A 243 -15.09 -19.74 2.95
C SER A 243 -14.56 -21.16 3.27
N ASN A 244 -15.36 -22.21 3.12
CA ASN A 244 -14.84 -23.59 3.07
C ASN A 244 -14.24 -23.83 1.67
N GLY A 245 -13.13 -24.57 1.59
CA GLY A 245 -12.32 -24.68 0.37
C GLY A 245 -11.21 -23.62 0.26
N LEU A 246 -11.32 -22.51 1.01
CA LEU A 246 -10.27 -21.49 1.07
C LEU A 246 -8.95 -22.09 1.57
N VAL A 247 -7.90 -21.97 0.77
CA VAL A 247 -6.52 -22.20 1.20
C VAL A 247 -5.88 -20.86 1.49
N GLU A 248 -5.59 -20.60 2.76
CA GLU A 248 -4.84 -19.42 3.17
C GLU A 248 -3.34 -19.72 3.18
N ILE A 249 -2.48 -18.74 2.90
CA ILE A 249 -1.03 -18.83 3.00
C ILE A 249 -0.47 -17.66 3.84
N SER A 250 0.57 -17.95 4.63
CA SER A 250 1.39 -16.96 5.32
C SER A 250 2.85 -17.41 5.32
N TRP A 251 3.76 -16.53 5.74
CA TRP A 251 5.21 -16.80 5.71
C TRP A 251 5.81 -16.53 7.07
N TYR A 252 6.57 -17.50 7.57
CA TYR A 252 7.51 -17.24 8.65
C TYR A 252 8.86 -16.83 8.05
N LEU A 253 9.37 -15.70 8.51
CA LEU A 253 10.57 -15.06 8.00
C LEU A 253 11.55 -14.76 9.15
N PRO A 254 12.74 -15.38 9.18
CA PRO A 254 13.69 -15.16 10.27
C PRO A 254 14.33 -13.76 10.22
N CYS A 255 14.71 -13.26 11.40
CA CYS A 255 15.47 -12.01 11.56
C CYS A 255 17.00 -12.25 11.69
N GLY A 256 17.42 -13.51 11.78
CA GLY A 256 18.81 -13.97 11.92
C GLY A 256 19.29 -13.99 13.38
N ASN A 257 18.36 -14.01 14.34
CA ASN A 257 18.64 -14.08 15.76
C ASN A 257 18.12 -15.40 16.33
N GLU A 258 19.03 -16.34 16.58
CA GLU A 258 18.74 -17.67 17.13
C GLU A 258 17.98 -17.66 18.47
N ASN A 259 18.08 -16.58 19.24
CA ASN A 259 17.37 -16.46 20.52
C ASN A 259 15.89 -16.06 20.35
N ILE A 260 15.50 -15.58 19.17
CA ILE A 260 14.14 -15.08 18.88
C ILE A 260 13.49 -15.90 17.76
N ASP A 261 14.26 -16.35 16.78
CA ASP A 261 13.72 -17.04 15.62
C ASP A 261 13.23 -18.45 15.97
N ILE A 262 12.00 -18.76 15.54
CA ILE A 262 11.38 -20.09 15.63
C ILE A 262 12.01 -21.06 14.62
N PHE A 263 12.17 -20.60 13.37
CA PHE A 263 12.77 -21.37 12.29
C PHE A 263 14.03 -20.66 11.76
N PRO A 264 15.11 -21.41 11.44
CA PRO A 264 16.36 -20.82 10.94
C PRO A 264 16.29 -20.32 9.49
N GLU A 265 15.34 -20.87 8.72
CA GLU A 265 15.13 -20.61 7.31
C GLU A 265 13.67 -20.17 7.08
N PRO A 266 13.39 -19.36 6.05
CA PRO A 266 12.03 -18.94 5.73
C PRO A 266 11.16 -20.14 5.33
N VAL A 267 9.89 -20.14 5.75
CA VAL A 267 8.92 -21.20 5.44
C VAL A 267 7.56 -20.59 5.11
N ALA A 268 6.96 -21.05 4.02
CA ALA A 268 5.56 -20.76 3.71
C ALA A 268 4.66 -21.75 4.44
N VAL A 269 3.57 -21.28 5.03
CA VAL A 269 2.61 -22.10 5.75
C VAL A 269 1.23 -21.92 5.16
N SER A 270 0.62 -23.01 4.71
CA SER A 270 -0.73 -23.00 4.16
C SER A 270 -1.75 -23.67 5.09
N ASN A 271 -3.00 -23.21 5.03
CA ASN A 271 -4.09 -23.67 5.87
C ASN A 271 -5.37 -23.82 5.03
N LEU A 272 -5.76 -25.06 4.73
CA LEU A 272 -7.02 -25.36 4.04
C LEU A 272 -8.20 -25.32 5.03
N ARG A 273 -9.24 -24.56 4.70
CA ARG A 273 -10.50 -24.48 5.45
C ARG A 273 -11.49 -25.52 4.96
N GLY A 274 -12.15 -26.20 5.89
CA GLY A 274 -13.11 -27.27 5.58
C GLY A 274 -12.53 -28.65 5.83
N ASP A 275 -13.14 -29.65 5.20
CA ASP A 275 -12.75 -31.06 5.26
C ASP A 275 -12.18 -31.48 3.90
N ILE A 276 -11.00 -32.08 3.87
CA ILE A 276 -10.36 -32.50 2.61
C ILE A 276 -11.20 -33.50 1.81
N SER A 277 -12.11 -34.23 2.45
CA SER A 277 -13.05 -35.11 1.75
C SER A 277 -14.04 -34.37 0.85
N SER A 278 -14.27 -33.07 1.11
CA SER A 278 -15.13 -32.21 0.29
C SER A 278 -14.34 -31.31 -0.68
N PHE A 279 -13.04 -31.13 -0.44
CA PHE A 279 -12.15 -30.19 -1.16
C PHE A 279 -10.90 -30.93 -1.65
N TYR A 280 -11.14 -31.97 -2.46
CA TYR A 280 -10.09 -32.87 -2.92
C TYR A 280 -9.13 -32.18 -3.89
N THR A 281 -9.62 -31.32 -4.79
CA THR A 281 -8.77 -30.57 -5.74
C THR A 281 -7.76 -29.68 -5.00
N GLU A 282 -8.20 -28.95 -3.97
CA GLU A 282 -7.35 -28.11 -3.13
C GLU A 282 -6.37 -28.95 -2.32
N PHE A 283 -6.82 -30.07 -1.75
CA PHE A 283 -5.95 -31.01 -1.05
C PHE A 283 -4.86 -31.57 -1.96
N PHE A 284 -5.22 -32.02 -3.16
CA PHE A 284 -4.27 -32.59 -4.12
C PHE A 284 -3.28 -31.53 -4.62
N PHE A 285 -3.73 -30.31 -4.89
CA PHE A 285 -2.86 -29.18 -5.19
C PHE A 285 -1.80 -28.97 -4.08
N LEU A 286 -2.21 -29.00 -2.81
CA LEU A 286 -1.29 -28.89 -1.67
C LEU A 286 -0.31 -30.08 -1.63
N CYS A 287 -0.75 -31.29 -1.94
CA CYS A 287 0.11 -32.47 -2.02
C CYS A 287 1.18 -32.39 -3.13
N GLN A 288 0.93 -31.64 -4.21
CA GLN A 288 1.89 -31.45 -5.31
C GLN A 288 2.86 -30.29 -5.08
N THR A 289 2.43 -29.26 -4.37
CA THR A 289 3.18 -28.00 -4.20
C THR A 289 3.92 -27.89 -2.88
N SER A 290 3.54 -28.68 -1.87
CA SER A 290 4.12 -28.61 -0.52
C SER A 290 5.32 -29.54 -0.32
N ALA A 291 6.26 -29.12 0.51
CA ALA A 291 7.26 -30.02 1.07
C ALA A 291 6.64 -31.08 1.98
N ALA A 292 5.64 -30.69 2.77
CA ALA A 292 4.87 -31.60 3.61
C ALA A 292 3.44 -31.14 3.83
N VAL A 293 2.57 -32.12 4.08
CA VAL A 293 1.15 -31.90 4.42
C VAL A 293 0.88 -32.57 5.78
N PHE A 294 0.46 -31.77 6.75
CA PHE A 294 0.07 -32.17 8.09
C PHE A 294 -1.46 -32.34 8.15
N VAL A 295 -1.91 -33.58 8.24
CA VAL A 295 -3.32 -33.97 8.23
C VAL A 295 -3.82 -34.13 9.66
N PHE A 296 -4.69 -33.23 10.10
CA PHE A 296 -5.35 -33.28 11.40
C PHE A 296 -6.54 -34.23 11.32
N CYS A 297 -6.49 -35.32 12.08
CA CYS A 297 -7.48 -36.39 12.01
C CYS A 297 -7.51 -37.16 13.34
N ASP A 298 -8.69 -37.28 13.93
CA ASP A 298 -8.91 -38.11 15.13
C ASP A 298 -9.76 -39.35 14.83
N ASP A 299 -10.60 -39.29 13.80
CA ASP A 299 -11.43 -40.41 13.35
C ASP A 299 -10.82 -41.07 12.11
N PHE A 300 -10.47 -42.35 12.23
CA PHE A 300 -9.83 -43.16 11.19
C PHE A 300 -10.80 -44.14 10.51
N ASN A 301 -12.10 -43.95 10.70
CA ASN A 301 -13.15 -44.82 10.16
C ASN A 301 -13.40 -44.59 8.67
N HIS A 302 -13.36 -43.33 8.22
CA HIS A 302 -13.76 -42.93 6.87
C HIS A 302 -12.77 -41.93 6.25
N GLY A 303 -12.69 -41.91 4.92
CA GLY A 303 -11.94 -40.89 4.16
C GLY A 303 -10.42 -41.06 4.10
N CYS A 304 -9.80 -41.95 4.89
CA CYS A 304 -8.34 -42.17 4.84
C CYS A 304 -7.82 -42.74 3.51
N GLU A 305 -8.69 -43.21 2.63
CA GLU A 305 -8.30 -43.81 1.34
C GLU A 305 -7.64 -42.80 0.40
N MET A 306 -8.06 -41.54 0.44
CA MET A 306 -7.46 -40.45 -0.34
C MET A 306 -6.01 -40.12 0.06
N LEU A 307 -5.55 -40.60 1.23
CA LEU A 307 -4.17 -40.42 1.68
C LEU A 307 -3.21 -41.45 1.09
N HIS A 308 -3.71 -42.49 0.41
CA HIS A 308 -2.93 -43.61 -0.14
C HIS A 308 -2.61 -43.41 -1.64
N GLU A 309 -2.91 -42.25 -2.23
CA GLU A 309 -2.76 -42.08 -3.66
C GLU A 309 -1.30 -42.19 -4.13
N GLN A 310 -1.12 -42.98 -5.19
CA GLN A 310 0.12 -42.98 -5.96
C GLN A 310 0.20 -41.58 -6.59
N HIS A 311 1.37 -40.93 -6.57
CA HIS A 311 1.62 -39.57 -7.06
C HIS A 311 1.54 -38.40 -6.04
N ILE A 312 1.44 -38.64 -4.73
CA ILE A 312 1.68 -37.57 -3.74
C ILE A 312 3.18 -37.22 -3.70
N ARG A 313 3.53 -35.97 -4.05
CA ARG A 313 4.92 -35.47 -4.03
C ARG A 313 5.38 -35.06 -2.63
N SER A 314 4.48 -34.51 -1.82
CA SER A 314 4.76 -34.04 -0.47
C SER A 314 4.96 -35.17 0.54
N GLN A 315 5.71 -34.91 1.63
CA GLN A 315 5.70 -35.82 2.78
C GLN A 315 4.42 -35.66 3.60
N LEU A 316 3.67 -36.74 3.79
CA LEU A 316 2.47 -36.72 4.64
C LEU A 316 2.84 -36.89 6.12
N PHE A 317 2.24 -36.07 6.97
CA PHE A 317 2.31 -36.18 8.43
C PHE A 317 0.90 -36.32 8.99
N LEU A 318 0.70 -37.31 9.85
CA LEU A 318 -0.58 -37.48 10.54
C LEU A 318 -0.52 -36.82 11.91
N VAL A 319 -1.48 -35.95 12.21
CA VAL A 319 -1.58 -35.19 13.45
C VAL A 319 -2.87 -35.59 14.15
N SER A 320 -2.78 -36.16 15.35
CA SER A 320 -3.94 -36.71 16.05
C SER A 320 -3.86 -36.52 17.56
N ASN A 321 -5.00 -36.52 18.22
CA ASN A 321 -5.13 -36.48 19.66
C ASN A 321 -5.62 -37.83 20.21
N SER A 322 -4.74 -38.51 20.93
CA SER A 322 -5.06 -39.81 21.54
C SER A 322 -6.13 -39.74 22.64
N GLN A 323 -6.48 -38.54 23.11
CA GLN A 323 -7.54 -38.31 24.08
C GLN A 323 -8.90 -37.97 23.45
N ALA A 324 -8.98 -37.86 22.11
CA ALA A 324 -10.24 -37.57 21.45
C ALA A 324 -11.22 -38.73 21.64
N SER A 325 -12.51 -38.41 21.87
CA SER A 325 -13.56 -39.43 22.02
C SER A 325 -13.74 -40.30 20.78
N SER A 326 -13.44 -39.76 19.59
CA SER A 326 -13.48 -40.47 18.32
C SER A 326 -12.24 -41.33 18.05
N PHE A 327 -11.18 -41.23 18.84
CA PHE A 327 -9.92 -41.91 18.58
C PHE A 327 -10.00 -43.40 18.92
N ASN A 328 -9.87 -44.25 17.89
CA ASN A 328 -9.84 -45.71 18.05
C ASN A 328 -8.46 -46.28 17.69
N VAL A 329 -7.80 -46.91 18.67
CA VAL A 329 -6.44 -47.47 18.52
C VAL A 329 -6.37 -48.58 17.47
N ALA A 330 -7.40 -49.44 17.36
CA ALA A 330 -7.41 -50.54 16.40
C ALA A 330 -7.50 -50.00 14.96
N ASN A 331 -8.39 -49.05 14.72
CA ASN A 331 -8.56 -48.43 13.40
C ASN A 331 -7.35 -47.59 13.02
N PHE A 332 -6.80 -46.83 13.97
CA PHE A 332 -5.53 -46.13 13.79
C PHE A 332 -4.41 -47.07 13.35
N LYS A 333 -4.21 -48.20 14.04
CA LYS A 333 -3.19 -49.20 13.66
C LYS A 333 -3.43 -49.74 12.25
N ALA A 334 -4.67 -50.11 11.93
CA ALA A 334 -5.03 -50.63 10.61
C ALA A 334 -4.74 -49.60 9.49
N GLN A 335 -5.12 -48.33 9.68
CA GLN A 335 -4.89 -47.29 8.68
C GLN A 335 -3.41 -46.92 8.54
N ILE A 336 -2.65 -46.84 9.63
CA ILE A 336 -1.19 -46.58 9.54
C ILE A 336 -0.49 -47.68 8.77
N SER A 337 -0.86 -48.95 8.98
CA SER A 337 -0.33 -50.06 8.20
C SER A 337 -0.73 -49.97 6.73
N LYS A 338 -1.96 -49.57 6.42
CA LYS A 338 -2.42 -49.34 5.04
C LYS A 338 -1.64 -48.22 4.36
N LEU A 339 -1.44 -47.08 5.04
CA LEU A 339 -0.74 -45.90 4.52
C LEU A 339 0.79 -46.02 4.48
N GLN A 340 1.36 -47.09 5.05
CA GLN A 340 2.81 -47.32 5.14
C GLN A 340 3.60 -46.13 5.73
N LEU A 341 2.96 -45.36 6.63
CA LEU A 341 3.58 -44.18 7.24
C LEU A 341 4.68 -44.58 8.22
N GLN A 342 5.81 -43.88 8.12
CA GLN A 342 6.92 -44.06 9.05
C GLN A 342 6.59 -43.45 10.42
N PRO A 343 7.12 -43.97 11.54
CA PRO A 343 6.87 -43.41 12.87
C PRO A 343 7.23 -41.92 13.01
N LYS A 344 8.23 -41.46 12.24
CA LYS A 344 8.64 -40.04 12.21
C LYS A 344 7.57 -39.11 11.60
N ASN A 345 6.64 -39.66 10.82
CA ASN A 345 5.54 -38.96 10.15
C ASN A 345 4.26 -38.90 11.01
N ILE A 346 4.31 -39.36 12.27
CA ILE A 346 3.15 -39.42 13.15
C ILE A 346 3.35 -38.50 14.36
N LEU A 347 2.46 -37.52 14.50
CA LEU A 347 2.41 -36.57 15.61
C LEU A 347 1.16 -36.80 16.44
N MET A 348 1.35 -37.49 17.56
CA MET A 348 0.28 -37.74 18.54
C MET A 348 0.40 -36.79 19.74
N LYS A 349 -0.69 -36.08 20.07
CA LYS A 349 -0.86 -35.43 21.38
C LYS A 349 -1.25 -36.50 22.39
N ARG A 350 -0.40 -36.70 23.40
CA ARG A 350 -0.51 -37.77 24.41
C ARG A 350 -1.19 -37.26 25.68
N PRO A 351 -1.73 -38.15 26.53
CA PRO A 351 -2.24 -37.73 27.83
C PRO A 351 -1.16 -37.02 28.66
N GLY A 352 -1.54 -35.92 29.30
CA GLY A 352 -0.63 -35.07 30.09
C GLY A 352 0.15 -34.03 29.26
N MET A 353 0.10 -34.08 27.93
CA MET A 353 0.75 -33.10 27.05
C MET A 353 -0.14 -31.89 26.83
N ASN A 354 0.31 -30.71 27.25
CA ASN A 354 -0.39 -29.45 26.98
C ASN A 354 -0.14 -28.95 25.54
N ASP A 355 -0.85 -27.91 25.13
CA ASP A 355 -0.72 -27.35 23.78
C ASP A 355 0.66 -26.76 23.51
N ALA A 356 1.31 -26.14 24.50
CA ALA A 356 2.64 -25.56 24.34
C ALA A 356 3.70 -26.63 24.05
N GLU A 357 3.68 -27.76 24.76
CA GLU A 357 4.55 -28.89 24.50
C GLU A 357 4.29 -29.47 23.11
N PHE A 358 3.02 -29.58 22.71
CA PHE A 358 2.63 -30.14 21.43
C PHE A 358 3.06 -29.26 20.25
N VAL A 359 2.87 -27.94 20.38
CA VAL A 359 3.36 -26.93 19.45
C VAL A 359 4.87 -26.99 19.32
N ASN A 360 5.61 -27.15 20.42
CA ASN A 360 7.07 -27.30 20.35
C ASN A 360 7.47 -28.57 19.57
N LYS A 361 6.75 -29.68 19.74
CA LYS A 361 6.97 -30.90 18.95
C LYS A 361 6.69 -30.69 17.46
N LEU A 362 5.63 -29.97 17.11
CA LEU A 362 5.35 -29.56 15.73
C LEU A 362 6.47 -28.68 15.16
N ARG A 363 6.91 -27.65 15.89
CA ARG A 363 8.03 -26.77 15.51
C ARG A 363 9.31 -27.57 15.26
N MET A 364 9.69 -28.46 16.17
CA MET A 364 10.87 -29.32 15.99
C MET A 364 10.76 -30.21 14.75
N THR A 365 9.57 -30.73 14.45
CA THR A 365 9.31 -31.57 13.27
C THR A 365 9.46 -30.77 11.98
N VAL A 366 8.86 -29.56 11.92
CA VAL A 366 9.02 -28.64 10.80
C VAL A 366 10.49 -28.23 10.65
N SER A 367 11.17 -27.84 11.73
CA SER A 367 12.60 -27.49 11.72
C SER A 367 13.49 -28.62 11.22
N LYS A 368 13.16 -29.87 11.55
CA LYS A 368 13.87 -31.04 11.03
C LYS A 368 13.64 -31.20 9.53
N LEU A 369 12.40 -31.07 9.08
CA LEU A 369 12.05 -31.13 7.66
C LEU A 369 12.78 -30.04 6.84
N LEU A 370 12.89 -28.82 7.38
CA LEU A 370 13.62 -27.73 6.72
C LEU A 370 15.12 -28.03 6.54
N LYS A 371 15.72 -28.85 7.41
CA LYS A 371 17.13 -29.27 7.32
C LYS A 371 17.37 -30.39 6.30
N GLU A 372 16.34 -31.17 5.95
CA GLU A 372 16.43 -32.33 5.05
C GLU A 372 16.34 -31.95 3.55
N ASN A 373 16.69 -30.71 3.20
CA ASN A 373 16.58 -30.13 1.85
C ASN A 373 15.20 -30.40 1.19
N PRO A 374 14.12 -29.84 1.75
CA PRO A 374 12.76 -30.11 1.30
C PRO A 374 12.50 -29.60 -0.12
N LEU A 375 11.38 -30.03 -0.72
CA LEU A 375 10.84 -29.40 -1.93
C LEU A 375 10.67 -27.90 -1.71
N LYS A 376 11.19 -27.10 -2.63
CA LYS A 376 11.02 -25.65 -2.67
C LYS A 376 10.39 -25.28 -4.00
N MET A 377 9.35 -24.46 -3.95
CA MET A 377 8.60 -24.03 -5.13
C MET A 377 8.19 -22.58 -4.90
N ASN A 378 8.29 -21.75 -5.94
CA ASN A 378 7.74 -20.40 -5.87
C ASN A 378 6.28 -20.43 -6.36
N ILE A 379 5.52 -19.37 -6.09
CA ILE A 379 4.07 -19.35 -6.39
C ILE A 379 3.83 -19.28 -7.91
N VAL A 380 4.76 -18.68 -8.67
CA VAL A 380 4.68 -18.67 -10.14
C VAL A 380 4.74 -20.10 -10.69
N ASP A 381 5.66 -20.93 -10.22
CA ASP A 381 5.80 -22.32 -10.64
C ASP A 381 4.54 -23.13 -10.26
N MET A 382 3.85 -22.77 -9.16
CA MET A 382 2.61 -23.41 -8.74
C MET A 382 1.46 -23.20 -9.75
N SER A 383 1.53 -22.17 -10.60
CA SER A 383 0.53 -21.97 -11.67
C SER A 383 0.50 -23.12 -12.67
N ALA A 384 1.66 -23.71 -13.00
CA ALA A 384 1.71 -24.88 -13.87
C ALA A 384 0.98 -26.08 -13.26
N THR A 385 1.18 -26.32 -11.95
CA THR A 385 0.43 -27.34 -11.21
C THR A 385 -1.06 -27.00 -11.12
N ALA A 386 -1.43 -25.72 -10.96
CA ALA A 386 -2.82 -25.31 -10.98
C ALA A 386 -3.48 -25.63 -12.33
N HIS A 387 -2.82 -25.32 -13.45
CA HIS A 387 -3.30 -25.64 -14.80
C HIS A 387 -3.45 -27.13 -15.04
N GLU A 388 -2.49 -27.95 -14.60
CA GLU A 388 -2.57 -29.42 -14.67
C GLU A 388 -3.79 -29.98 -13.93
N LEU A 389 -4.22 -29.31 -12.85
CA LEU A 389 -5.37 -29.67 -12.04
C LEU A 389 -6.68 -28.97 -12.47
N GLY A 390 -6.65 -28.19 -13.56
CA GLY A 390 -7.80 -27.42 -14.02
C GLY A 390 -8.21 -26.26 -13.11
N ILE A 391 -7.31 -25.80 -12.24
CA ILE A 391 -7.51 -24.64 -11.38
C ILE A 391 -7.15 -23.36 -12.18
N PRO A 392 -8.11 -22.43 -12.42
CA PRO A 392 -7.82 -21.16 -13.06
C PRO A 392 -6.88 -20.30 -12.22
N VAL A 393 -6.07 -19.47 -12.88
CA VAL A 393 -5.16 -18.51 -12.24
C VAL A 393 -5.65 -17.09 -12.57
N ASP A 394 -5.78 -16.25 -11.56
CA ASP A 394 -6.22 -14.85 -11.70
C ASP A 394 -5.36 -14.03 -12.69
N GLU A 395 -4.06 -14.34 -12.78
CA GLU A 395 -3.10 -13.70 -13.68
C GLU A 395 -3.35 -14.05 -15.18
N ASP A 396 -4.08 -15.12 -15.50
CA ASP A 396 -4.28 -15.58 -16.88
C ASP A 396 -5.28 -14.75 -17.69
N CYS A 397 -5.93 -13.76 -17.07
CA CYS A 397 -6.86 -12.90 -17.80
C CYS A 397 -6.16 -12.15 -18.94
N THR A 398 -6.88 -11.97 -20.05
CA THR A 398 -6.30 -11.47 -21.30
C THR A 398 -5.63 -10.11 -21.13
N GLN A 399 -6.27 -9.20 -20.38
CA GLN A 399 -5.74 -7.85 -20.12
C GLN A 399 -4.44 -7.89 -19.32
N CYS A 400 -4.36 -8.75 -18.30
CA CYS A 400 -3.15 -8.94 -17.50
C CYS A 400 -2.01 -9.49 -18.35
N GLN A 401 -2.27 -10.52 -19.16
CA GLN A 401 -1.27 -11.13 -20.04
C GLN A 401 -0.80 -10.18 -21.15
N ASN A 402 -1.68 -9.36 -21.70
CA ASN A 402 -1.32 -8.32 -22.66
C ASN A 402 -0.40 -7.28 -22.01
N GLY A 403 -0.80 -6.74 -20.85
CA GLY A 403 0.01 -5.79 -20.08
C GLY A 403 1.38 -6.37 -19.71
N LYS A 404 1.43 -7.65 -19.30
CA LYS A 404 2.65 -8.39 -18.97
C LYS A 404 3.60 -8.47 -20.16
N LYS A 405 3.13 -8.95 -21.32
CA LYS A 405 3.95 -9.07 -22.54
C LYS A 405 4.56 -7.74 -22.96
N MET A 406 3.76 -6.67 -22.91
CA MET A 406 4.22 -5.32 -23.28
C MET A 406 5.28 -4.80 -22.29
N ALA A 407 5.07 -4.99 -20.99
CA ALA A 407 6.04 -4.59 -19.97
C ALA A 407 7.33 -5.43 -20.05
N GLU A 408 7.23 -6.75 -20.25
CA GLU A 408 8.38 -7.63 -20.41
C GLU A 408 9.22 -7.25 -21.64
N MET A 409 8.60 -6.98 -22.79
CA MET A 409 9.29 -6.51 -24.00
C MET A 409 10.12 -5.24 -23.75
N MET A 410 9.63 -4.33 -22.91
CA MET A 410 10.35 -3.11 -22.56
C MET A 410 11.45 -3.34 -21.53
N THR A 411 11.19 -4.19 -20.53
CA THR A 411 12.08 -4.36 -19.38
C THR A 411 13.16 -5.43 -19.56
N SER A 412 12.99 -6.40 -20.47
CA SER A 412 13.93 -7.52 -20.65
C SER A 412 15.32 -7.09 -21.13
N GLY A 413 15.43 -5.93 -21.77
CA GLY A 413 16.70 -5.36 -22.25
C GLY A 413 17.45 -4.51 -21.21
N ILE A 414 16.88 -4.29 -20.03
CA ILE A 414 17.45 -3.39 -19.02
C ILE A 414 18.42 -4.17 -18.13
N THR A 415 19.70 -4.14 -18.45
CA THR A 415 20.77 -4.75 -17.66
C THR A 415 21.46 -3.74 -16.75
N ASP A 416 21.89 -2.61 -17.32
CA ASP A 416 22.50 -1.49 -16.61
C ASP A 416 21.55 -0.29 -16.59
N ILE A 417 21.06 0.06 -15.40
CA ILE A 417 20.07 1.14 -15.22
C ILE A 417 20.65 2.51 -15.61
N PRO A 418 21.84 2.92 -15.14
CA PRO A 418 22.47 4.16 -15.58
C PRO A 418 22.61 4.28 -17.10
N ASP A 419 23.14 3.26 -17.78
CA ASP A 419 23.31 3.23 -19.24
C ASP A 419 21.96 3.27 -19.97
N PHE A 420 20.97 2.55 -19.47
CA PHE A 420 19.61 2.60 -20.00
C PHE A 420 19.02 4.01 -19.91
N LYS A 421 19.15 4.69 -18.75
CA LYS A 421 18.67 6.06 -18.59
C LYS A 421 19.35 7.01 -19.59
N GLU A 422 20.66 6.93 -19.73
CA GLU A 422 21.42 7.78 -20.65
C GLU A 422 20.97 7.61 -22.11
N LYS A 423 20.74 6.36 -22.55
CA LYS A 423 20.40 6.05 -23.95
C LYS A 423 18.91 6.17 -24.27
N GLN A 424 18.04 5.76 -23.35
CA GLN A 424 16.60 5.61 -23.60
C GLN A 424 15.76 6.71 -22.96
N LEU A 425 16.32 7.42 -21.97
CA LEU A 425 15.68 8.53 -21.27
C LEU A 425 16.61 9.77 -21.24
N PRO A 426 17.10 10.25 -22.39
CA PRO A 426 18.15 11.27 -22.44
C PRO A 426 17.69 12.65 -21.94
N LEU A 427 16.39 12.96 -21.97
CA LEU A 427 15.87 14.30 -21.65
C LEU A 427 15.80 14.58 -20.14
N GLN A 428 16.15 13.62 -19.31
CA GLN A 428 16.35 13.79 -17.86
C GLN A 428 17.83 13.60 -17.44
N GLY A 429 18.76 13.50 -18.40
CA GLY A 429 20.19 13.32 -18.18
C GLY A 429 20.97 14.62 -17.92
N GLU A 430 22.30 14.59 -18.09
CA GLU A 430 23.17 15.75 -17.82
C GLU A 430 22.82 16.98 -18.67
N ILE A 431 22.38 16.80 -19.92
CA ILE A 431 21.92 17.90 -20.78
C ILE A 431 20.77 18.68 -20.12
N TRP A 432 19.85 17.99 -19.44
CA TRP A 432 18.76 18.61 -18.71
C TRP A 432 19.24 19.33 -17.44
N LYS A 433 20.19 18.73 -16.71
CA LYS A 433 20.82 19.37 -15.55
C LYS A 433 21.65 20.59 -15.90
N GLU A 434 22.27 20.62 -17.08
CA GLU A 434 22.98 21.79 -17.62
C GLU A 434 21.99 22.84 -18.12
N LEU A 435 20.89 22.43 -18.75
CA LEU A 435 19.78 23.29 -19.19
C LEU A 435 19.15 24.07 -18.02
N THR A 436 18.96 23.43 -16.87
CA THR A 436 18.43 24.12 -15.68
C THR A 436 19.44 25.10 -15.08
N LYS A 437 20.74 24.89 -15.27
CA LYS A 437 21.82 25.79 -14.82
C LYS A 437 22.12 26.95 -15.77
N LEU A 438 21.87 26.80 -17.09
CA LEU A 438 22.28 27.75 -18.12
C LEU A 438 21.09 28.47 -18.79
N GLU A 439 20.59 29.53 -18.14
CA GLU A 439 19.44 30.32 -18.63
C GLU A 439 19.70 31.06 -19.95
N LYS A 440 20.96 31.41 -20.27
CA LYS A 440 21.31 32.16 -21.50
C LYS A 440 21.34 31.30 -22.77
N GLU A 441 21.36 29.98 -22.63
CA GLU A 441 21.51 29.02 -23.73
C GLU A 441 20.23 28.22 -24.01
N GLN A 442 19.15 28.48 -23.26
CA GLN A 442 17.90 27.73 -23.27
C GLN A 442 17.32 27.55 -24.68
N CYS A 443 17.32 28.58 -25.53
CA CYS A 443 16.86 28.44 -26.92
C CYS A 443 17.77 27.54 -27.78
N ARG A 444 19.09 27.56 -27.55
CA ARG A 444 20.06 26.70 -28.28
C ARG A 444 19.94 25.24 -27.84
N LEU A 445 19.77 25.01 -26.54
CA LEU A 445 19.67 23.68 -25.95
C LEU A 445 18.25 23.08 -26.08
N THR A 446 17.18 23.88 -26.11
CA THR A 446 15.82 23.41 -26.50
C THR A 446 15.81 22.93 -27.95
N LYS A 447 16.56 23.58 -28.86
CA LYS A 447 16.77 23.05 -30.22
C LYS A 447 17.56 21.74 -30.24
N GLN A 448 18.50 21.55 -29.31
CA GLN A 448 19.22 20.26 -29.16
C GLN A 448 18.32 19.17 -28.56
N GLN A 449 17.41 19.51 -27.63
CA GLN A 449 16.39 18.57 -27.13
C GLN A 449 15.37 18.19 -28.19
N VAL A 450 14.94 19.14 -29.03
CA VAL A 450 14.09 18.85 -30.20
C VAL A 450 14.83 17.99 -31.22
N ALA A 451 16.16 18.10 -31.30
CA ALA A 451 16.98 17.25 -32.18
C ALA A 451 17.20 15.83 -31.64
N LEU A 452 16.87 15.57 -30.36
CA LEU A 452 16.86 14.22 -29.80
C LEU A 452 15.54 13.56 -30.18
N ASP A 453 15.61 12.60 -31.11
CA ASP A 453 14.46 11.80 -31.50
C ASP A 453 13.89 11.02 -30.31
N MET A 454 12.57 10.78 -30.34
CA MET A 454 11.90 9.91 -29.37
C MET A 454 12.58 8.54 -29.37
N SER A 455 13.05 8.11 -28.20
CA SER A 455 13.70 6.80 -28.07
C SER A 455 12.74 5.66 -28.39
N ALA A 456 13.30 4.50 -28.75
CA ALA A 456 12.49 3.30 -28.96
C ALA A 456 11.71 2.96 -27.67
N ALA A 457 12.33 3.04 -26.49
CA ALA A 457 11.65 2.77 -25.23
C ALA A 457 10.46 3.72 -25.00
N MET A 458 10.62 5.03 -25.25
CA MET A 458 9.54 6.00 -25.10
C MET A 458 8.42 5.82 -26.12
N SER A 459 8.76 5.47 -27.36
CA SER A 459 7.76 5.15 -28.39
C SER A 459 6.88 3.98 -27.97
N HIS A 460 7.49 2.89 -27.47
CA HIS A 460 6.75 1.73 -26.96
C HIS A 460 5.96 2.07 -25.68
N PHE A 461 6.53 2.87 -24.77
CA PHE A 461 5.85 3.30 -23.55
C PHE A 461 4.57 4.08 -23.89
N ILE A 462 4.69 5.13 -24.71
CA ILE A 462 3.58 5.99 -25.12
C ILE A 462 2.52 5.18 -25.87
N TYR A 463 2.94 4.29 -26.76
CA TYR A 463 2.04 3.36 -27.42
C TYR A 463 1.27 2.52 -26.40
N ALA A 464 1.97 1.90 -25.44
CA ALA A 464 1.37 1.02 -24.45
C ALA A 464 0.31 1.72 -23.59
N ILE A 465 0.58 2.94 -23.12
CA ILE A 465 -0.38 3.70 -22.32
C ILE A 465 -1.51 4.29 -23.18
N SER A 466 -1.30 4.49 -24.48
CA SER A 466 -2.30 5.08 -25.38
C SER A 466 -3.23 4.06 -26.04
N ASN A 467 -2.79 2.82 -26.21
CA ASN A 467 -3.44 1.85 -27.10
C ASN A 467 -4.75 1.26 -26.55
N SER A 468 -4.76 0.79 -25.29
CA SER A 468 -5.93 0.12 -24.69
C SER A 468 -6.18 0.62 -23.28
N ARG A 469 -7.40 1.11 -23.02
CA ARG A 469 -7.79 1.60 -21.69
C ARG A 469 -7.84 0.48 -20.65
N GLU A 470 -8.19 -0.73 -21.08
CA GLU A 470 -8.28 -1.90 -20.20
C GLU A 470 -6.91 -2.53 -19.91
N ASP A 471 -6.00 -2.56 -20.89
CA ASP A 471 -4.66 -3.13 -20.70
C ASP A 471 -3.71 -2.14 -19.97
N ARG A 472 -3.96 -0.83 -20.09
CA ARG A 472 -3.09 0.24 -19.56
C ARG A 472 -2.79 0.08 -18.06
N PRO A 473 -3.76 -0.14 -17.15
CA PRO A 473 -3.47 -0.33 -15.73
C PRO A 473 -2.58 -1.55 -15.47
N TYR A 474 -2.82 -2.66 -16.18
CA TYR A 474 -2.00 -3.88 -16.06
C TYR A 474 -0.58 -3.65 -16.57
N PHE A 475 -0.43 -3.00 -17.73
CA PHE A 475 0.88 -2.61 -18.26
C PHE A 475 1.68 -1.77 -17.27
N LEU A 476 1.08 -0.69 -16.73
CA LEU A 476 1.75 0.18 -15.77
C LEU A 476 2.12 -0.57 -14.48
N LYS A 477 1.24 -1.47 -14.02
CA LYS A 477 1.50 -2.30 -12.85
C LYS A 477 2.65 -3.29 -13.09
N TRP A 478 2.66 -3.97 -14.23
CA TRP A 478 3.77 -4.86 -14.61
C TRP A 478 5.08 -4.11 -14.80
N MET A 479 5.06 -2.92 -15.41
CA MET A 479 6.23 -2.05 -15.50
C MET A 479 6.78 -1.75 -14.11
N ARG A 480 5.93 -1.36 -13.14
CA ARG A 480 6.35 -1.14 -11.76
C ARG A 480 6.97 -2.40 -11.14
N ILE A 481 6.30 -3.55 -11.22
CA ILE A 481 6.79 -4.83 -10.67
C ILE A 481 8.15 -5.22 -11.25
N ASN A 482 8.31 -5.11 -12.58
CA ASN A 482 9.52 -5.50 -13.29
C ASN A 482 10.68 -4.54 -12.98
N LEU A 483 10.45 -3.23 -13.06
CA LEU A 483 11.47 -2.21 -12.77
C LEU A 483 11.92 -2.26 -11.30
N ASP A 484 11.00 -2.53 -10.38
CA ASP A 484 11.31 -2.75 -8.97
C ASP A 484 12.16 -3.99 -8.75
N THR A 485 11.88 -5.07 -9.49
CA THR A 485 12.69 -6.30 -9.44
C THR A 485 14.10 -6.05 -9.97
N ILE A 486 14.23 -5.44 -11.14
CA ILE A 486 15.54 -5.10 -11.75
C ILE A 486 16.34 -4.18 -10.83
N SER A 487 15.70 -3.14 -10.28
CA SER A 487 16.34 -2.22 -9.34
C SER A 487 16.83 -2.94 -8.08
N ARG A 488 16.02 -3.84 -7.49
CA ARG A 488 16.44 -4.62 -6.31
C ARG A 488 17.67 -5.49 -6.59
N THR A 489 17.68 -6.22 -7.71
CA THR A 489 18.80 -7.10 -8.09
C THR A 489 20.09 -6.30 -8.34
N ASN A 490 19.99 -5.16 -9.02
CA ASN A 490 21.16 -4.30 -9.25
C ASN A 490 21.66 -3.66 -7.96
N LEU A 491 20.75 -3.15 -7.12
CA LEU A 491 21.10 -2.54 -5.83
C LEU A 491 21.71 -3.54 -4.85
N SER A 492 21.24 -4.79 -4.82
CA SER A 492 21.82 -5.82 -3.94
C SER A 492 23.29 -6.09 -4.28
N HIS A 493 23.60 -6.22 -5.58
CA HIS A 493 24.96 -6.45 -6.04
C HIS A 493 25.87 -5.23 -5.82
N LEU A 494 25.37 -4.00 -6.05
CA LEU A 494 26.12 -2.77 -5.77
C LEU A 494 26.40 -2.59 -4.27
N ARG A 495 25.41 -2.87 -3.41
CA ARG A 495 25.57 -2.80 -1.95
C ARG A 495 26.57 -3.82 -1.43
N GLU A 496 26.59 -5.02 -2.02
CA GLU A 496 27.57 -6.06 -1.67
C GLU A 496 28.99 -5.62 -2.02
N LYS A 497 29.21 -5.12 -3.24
CA LYS A 497 30.51 -4.54 -3.66
C LYS A 497 30.93 -3.36 -2.79
N TYR A 498 30.00 -2.46 -2.47
CA TYR A 498 30.25 -1.32 -1.59
C TYR A 498 30.73 -1.79 -0.22
N LYS A 499 30.03 -2.77 0.37
CA LYS A 499 30.39 -3.34 1.67
C LYS A 499 31.75 -4.05 1.65
N GLU A 500 32.01 -4.86 0.62
CA GLU A 500 33.28 -5.55 0.44
C GLU A 500 34.44 -4.54 0.37
N LYS A 501 34.27 -3.45 -0.40
CA LYS A 501 35.29 -2.41 -0.53
C LYS A 501 35.50 -1.62 0.75
N CYS A 502 34.44 -1.27 1.48
CA CYS A 502 34.59 -0.63 2.79
C CYS A 502 35.34 -1.49 3.80
N LEU A 503 35.21 -2.82 3.74
CA LEU A 503 35.87 -3.75 4.65
C LEU A 503 37.32 -4.05 4.24
N ASN A 504 37.56 -4.29 2.95
CA ASN A 504 38.85 -4.78 2.45
C ASN A 504 39.80 -3.66 2.00
N SER A 505 39.28 -2.47 1.67
CA SER A 505 40.07 -1.36 1.12
C SER A 505 39.46 0.01 1.48
N PRO A 506 39.35 0.35 2.77
CA PRO A 506 38.72 1.61 3.23
C PRO A 506 39.46 2.88 2.78
N GLU A 507 40.70 2.73 2.33
CA GLU A 507 41.56 3.81 1.83
C GLU A 507 41.15 4.27 0.42
N ASP A 508 40.46 3.43 -0.36
CA ASP A 508 39.99 3.71 -1.72
C ASP A 508 38.70 4.54 -1.72
N LYS A 509 38.79 5.76 -1.17
CA LYS A 509 37.65 6.68 -1.01
C LYS A 509 36.99 7.05 -2.34
N GLU A 510 37.75 7.11 -3.43
CA GLU A 510 37.23 7.47 -4.74
C GLU A 510 36.32 6.38 -5.30
N LEU A 511 36.72 5.10 -5.21
CA LEU A 511 35.89 3.99 -5.64
C LEU A 511 34.64 3.83 -4.78
N ILE A 512 34.77 4.04 -3.45
CA ILE A 512 33.63 4.02 -2.52
C ILE A 512 32.62 5.11 -2.89
N ALA A 513 33.09 6.35 -3.14
CA ALA A 513 32.23 7.44 -3.59
C ALA A 513 31.60 7.17 -4.97
N LYS A 514 32.31 6.50 -5.88
CA LYS A 514 31.77 6.08 -7.18
C LYS A 514 30.66 5.04 -7.02
N LEU A 515 30.86 4.03 -6.17
CA LEU A 515 29.84 3.02 -5.86
C LEU A 515 28.61 3.64 -5.21
N ASP A 516 28.80 4.60 -4.30
CA ASP A 516 27.70 5.33 -3.67
C ASP A 516 26.86 6.13 -4.68
N ARG A 517 27.51 6.83 -5.62
CA ARG A 517 26.82 7.48 -6.76
C ARG A 517 26.11 6.48 -7.65
N GLN A 518 26.69 5.31 -7.91
CA GLN A 518 26.04 4.25 -8.68
C GLN A 518 24.80 3.71 -7.96
N ILE A 519 24.87 3.48 -6.65
CA ILE A 519 23.71 3.06 -5.84
C ILE A 519 22.59 4.09 -5.95
N SER A 520 22.91 5.38 -5.80
CA SER A 520 21.93 6.47 -5.90
C SER A 520 21.31 6.62 -7.30
N SER A 521 22.06 6.34 -8.37
CA SER A 521 21.58 6.45 -9.76
C SER A 521 20.91 5.19 -10.31
N SER A 522 21.06 4.05 -9.62
CA SER A 522 20.54 2.73 -10.03
C SER A 522 19.08 2.47 -9.63
N SER A 523 18.29 3.52 -9.46
CA SER A 523 16.84 3.43 -9.29
C SER A 523 16.15 3.65 -10.64
N LEU A 524 15.22 2.79 -11.04
CA LEU A 524 14.37 3.02 -12.21
C LEU A 524 12.94 2.64 -11.87
N GLY A 525 12.00 3.47 -12.28
CA GLY A 525 10.58 3.30 -12.03
C GLY A 525 9.74 4.00 -13.09
N VAL A 526 8.42 3.79 -13.05
CA VAL A 526 7.47 4.32 -14.05
C VAL A 526 7.50 5.85 -14.08
N GLU A 527 7.77 6.49 -12.95
CA GLU A 527 7.92 7.93 -12.82
C GLU A 527 8.99 8.51 -13.76
N HIS A 528 10.07 7.76 -14.05
CA HIS A 528 11.12 8.21 -14.96
C HIS A 528 10.63 8.26 -16.41
N PHE A 529 9.76 7.33 -16.82
CA PHE A 529 9.14 7.34 -18.16
C PHE A 529 8.10 8.46 -18.28
N LEU A 530 7.32 8.69 -17.22
CA LEU A 530 6.37 9.81 -17.18
C LEU A 530 7.10 11.17 -17.19
N ARG A 531 8.24 11.28 -16.50
CA ARG A 531 9.10 12.46 -16.54
C ARG A 531 9.63 12.71 -17.94
N GLU A 532 10.20 11.70 -18.60
CA GLU A 532 10.69 11.79 -19.98
C GLU A 532 9.58 12.25 -20.95
N MET A 533 8.38 11.69 -20.79
CA MET A 533 7.20 12.06 -21.56
C MET A 533 6.83 13.54 -21.35
N GLY A 534 6.92 14.03 -20.12
CA GLY A 534 6.73 15.45 -19.81
C GLY A 534 7.77 16.33 -20.48
N GLN A 535 9.04 15.91 -20.53
CA GLN A 535 10.10 16.65 -21.22
C GLN A 535 9.92 16.67 -22.74
N LEU A 536 9.47 15.57 -23.34
CA LEU A 536 9.09 15.52 -24.75
C LEU A 536 7.98 16.54 -25.07
N TYR A 537 7.00 16.68 -24.18
CA TYR A 537 5.95 17.68 -24.35
C TYR A 537 6.47 19.11 -24.19
N GLU A 538 7.32 19.37 -23.18
CA GLU A 538 7.93 20.70 -22.94
C GLU A 538 8.71 21.21 -24.14
N SER A 539 9.52 20.33 -24.74
CA SER A 539 10.34 20.65 -25.92
C SER A 539 9.46 20.87 -27.15
N ALA A 540 8.52 19.97 -27.43
CA ALA A 540 7.62 20.05 -28.59
C ALA A 540 6.66 21.24 -28.52
N SER A 541 6.27 21.69 -27.32
CA SER A 541 5.39 22.86 -27.14
C SER A 541 5.97 24.17 -27.69
N SER A 542 7.29 24.23 -27.89
CA SER A 542 7.95 25.40 -28.48
C SER A 542 7.90 25.43 -30.02
N LEU A 543 7.47 24.34 -30.66
CA LEU A 543 7.40 24.19 -32.10
C LEU A 543 6.10 24.79 -32.68
N PRO A 544 6.07 25.12 -34.00
CA PRO A 544 4.85 25.55 -34.67
C PRO A 544 3.71 24.53 -34.54
N GLU A 545 2.46 24.98 -34.55
CA GLU A 545 1.27 24.11 -34.41
C GLU A 545 1.15 23.02 -35.48
N ASN A 546 1.68 23.29 -36.67
CA ASN A 546 1.66 22.35 -37.80
C ASN A 546 2.80 21.32 -37.75
N ASP A 547 3.68 21.38 -36.74
CA ASP A 547 4.79 20.46 -36.60
C ASP A 547 4.31 19.07 -36.13
N LEU A 548 4.79 18.03 -36.81
CA LEU A 548 4.39 16.65 -36.53
C LEU A 548 4.77 16.22 -35.11
N ALA A 549 5.93 16.64 -34.60
CA ALA A 549 6.38 16.31 -33.25
C ALA A 549 5.43 16.94 -32.21
N ARG A 550 4.97 18.16 -32.42
CA ARG A 550 3.98 18.81 -31.54
C ARG A 550 2.65 18.05 -31.56
N GLN A 551 2.13 17.72 -32.74
CA GLN A 551 0.86 16.99 -32.88
C GLN A 551 0.88 15.62 -32.21
N GLN A 552 2.01 14.91 -32.25
CA GLN A 552 2.17 13.63 -31.56
C GLN A 552 2.05 13.76 -30.03
N MET A 553 2.48 14.89 -29.45
CA MET A 553 2.49 15.10 -28.01
C MET A 553 1.18 15.70 -27.45
N GLU A 554 0.31 16.27 -28.29
CA GLU A 554 -0.91 17.00 -27.86
C GLU A 554 -1.87 16.17 -27.00
N LYS A 555 -1.93 14.85 -27.20
CA LYS A 555 -2.83 13.96 -26.47
C LYS A 555 -2.29 13.52 -25.11
N LEU A 556 -0.98 13.63 -24.89
CA LEU A 556 -0.31 13.11 -23.69
C LEU A 556 -0.75 13.79 -22.40
N PRO A 557 -0.95 15.12 -22.34
CA PRO A 557 -1.44 15.75 -21.12
C PRO A 557 -2.82 15.25 -20.69
N ARG A 558 -3.71 14.98 -21.65
CA ARG A 558 -5.03 14.39 -21.37
C ARG A 558 -4.89 12.98 -20.80
N LEU A 559 -4.03 12.17 -21.40
CA LEU A 559 -3.75 10.82 -20.93
C LEU A 559 -3.21 10.81 -19.49
N CYS A 560 -2.28 11.70 -19.15
CA CYS A 560 -1.80 11.84 -17.78
C CYS A 560 -2.86 12.35 -16.80
N ALA A 561 -3.77 13.21 -17.24
CA ALA A 561 -4.90 13.61 -16.40
C ALA A 561 -5.85 12.44 -16.10
N GLU A 562 -6.06 11.52 -17.06
CA GLU A 562 -6.79 10.26 -16.83
C GLU A 562 -6.06 9.37 -15.82
N LEU A 563 -4.75 9.18 -15.96
CA LEU A 563 -3.94 8.42 -15.01
C LEU A 563 -4.02 8.99 -13.58
N LEU A 564 -3.98 10.33 -13.45
CA LEU A 564 -4.13 10.98 -12.16
C LEU A 564 -5.50 10.74 -11.52
N LEU A 565 -6.57 10.67 -12.33
CA LEU A 565 -7.92 10.30 -11.88
C LEU A 565 -8.04 8.82 -11.50
N ASP A 566 -7.29 7.96 -12.18
CA ASP A 566 -7.19 6.53 -11.87
C ASP A 566 -6.30 6.25 -10.63
N GLY A 567 -5.73 7.31 -10.02
CA GLY A 567 -4.97 7.22 -8.78
C GLY A 567 -3.46 7.01 -8.96
N PHE A 568 -2.93 7.18 -10.17
CA PHE A 568 -1.48 7.15 -10.40
C PHE A 568 -0.82 8.48 -9.98
N PRO A 569 0.26 8.45 -9.17
CA PRO A 569 1.01 9.66 -8.83
C PRO A 569 1.64 10.31 -10.07
N LEU A 570 1.58 11.63 -10.15
CA LEU A 570 2.27 12.43 -11.15
C LEU A 570 3.33 13.31 -10.50
N GLU A 571 4.51 13.37 -11.08
CA GLU A 571 5.58 14.25 -10.61
C GLU A 571 5.26 15.72 -10.92
N LEU A 572 5.33 16.55 -9.88
CA LEU A 572 5.16 18.00 -9.91
C LEU A 572 6.50 18.73 -9.97
N VAL A 573 7.49 18.27 -9.20
CA VAL A 573 8.84 18.84 -9.13
C VAL A 573 9.83 17.73 -9.42
N ASP A 574 10.72 17.93 -10.39
CA ASP A 574 11.85 17.05 -10.66
C ASP A 574 12.96 17.35 -9.65
N GLY A 575 13.20 16.43 -8.71
CA GLY A 575 14.25 16.56 -7.69
C GLY A 575 15.67 16.24 -8.17
N ASP A 576 15.85 15.74 -9.40
CA ASP A 576 17.19 15.57 -9.97
C ASP A 576 17.70 16.87 -10.59
N ALA A 577 16.80 17.64 -11.21
CA ALA A 577 17.12 18.87 -11.92
C ALA A 577 16.67 20.15 -11.17
N SER A 578 15.98 20.00 -10.04
CA SER A 578 15.38 21.09 -9.25
C SER A 578 14.49 22.00 -10.11
N ASN A 579 13.67 21.40 -10.97
CA ASN A 579 12.87 22.15 -11.95
C ASN A 579 11.41 21.66 -12.02
N ILE A 580 10.53 22.55 -12.45
CA ILE A 580 9.11 22.27 -12.68
C ILE A 580 8.87 22.35 -14.18
N PRO A 581 8.42 21.27 -14.84
CA PRO A 581 7.99 21.32 -16.23
C PRO A 581 6.61 22.00 -16.30
N LEU A 582 6.63 23.34 -16.32
CA LEU A 582 5.45 24.18 -16.15
C LEU A 582 4.41 24.04 -17.26
N ARG A 583 4.81 23.92 -18.54
CA ARG A 583 3.87 23.75 -19.65
C ARG A 583 3.21 22.40 -19.59
N TRP A 584 3.97 21.35 -19.27
CA TRP A 584 3.50 19.99 -19.10
C TRP A 584 2.49 19.92 -17.95
N VAL A 585 2.88 20.35 -16.75
CA VAL A 585 2.01 20.33 -15.57
C VAL A 585 0.75 21.17 -15.82
N SER A 586 0.89 22.37 -16.41
CA SER A 586 -0.27 23.21 -16.75
C SER A 586 -1.22 22.53 -17.73
N ALA A 587 -0.68 21.87 -18.76
CA ALA A 587 -1.48 21.16 -19.75
C ALA A 587 -2.24 19.97 -19.14
N VAL A 588 -1.58 19.22 -18.24
CA VAL A 588 -2.22 18.12 -17.52
C VAL A 588 -3.35 18.65 -16.63
N MET A 589 -3.07 19.68 -15.83
CA MET A 589 -4.08 20.26 -14.95
C MET A 589 -5.25 20.90 -15.71
N ASN A 590 -5.01 21.46 -16.90
CA ASN A 590 -6.07 22.00 -17.76
C ASN A 590 -6.98 20.86 -18.24
N ASN A 591 -6.39 19.75 -18.70
CA ASN A 591 -7.16 18.57 -19.09
C ASN A 591 -7.91 17.97 -17.89
N LEU A 592 -7.29 17.91 -16.72
CA LEU A 592 -7.95 17.47 -15.49
C LEU A 592 -9.17 18.34 -15.16
N ASN A 593 -9.07 19.66 -15.34
CA ASN A 593 -10.19 20.59 -15.15
C ASN A 593 -11.33 20.37 -16.14
N HIS A 594 -11.02 19.97 -17.36
CA HIS A 594 -12.03 19.57 -18.34
C HIS A 594 -12.69 18.23 -17.97
N LEU A 595 -11.90 17.23 -17.56
CA LEU A 595 -12.38 15.88 -17.21
C LEU A 595 -13.22 15.87 -15.92
N THR A 596 -12.88 16.69 -14.95
CA THR A 596 -13.58 16.77 -13.66
C THR A 596 -14.70 17.82 -13.62
N GLY A 597 -14.85 18.63 -14.67
CA GLY A 597 -15.79 19.74 -14.75
C GLY A 597 -15.20 21.04 -14.16
N SER A 598 -15.38 22.16 -14.89
CA SER A 598 -14.70 23.45 -14.65
C SER A 598 -15.00 24.16 -13.32
N LYS A 599 -15.90 23.60 -12.50
CA LYS A 599 -16.28 24.11 -11.18
C LYS A 599 -15.82 23.22 -10.02
N SER A 600 -15.12 22.12 -10.32
CA SER A 600 -14.61 21.21 -9.30
C SER A 600 -13.65 21.92 -8.35
N LYS A 601 -13.85 21.66 -7.07
CA LYS A 601 -13.02 22.20 -5.99
C LYS A 601 -12.06 21.14 -5.50
N ILE A 602 -10.78 21.49 -5.45
CA ILE A 602 -9.73 20.62 -4.92
C ILE A 602 -9.26 21.17 -3.58
N ARG A 603 -8.96 20.27 -2.65
CA ARG A 603 -8.23 20.60 -1.45
C ARG A 603 -6.86 19.95 -1.48
N VAL A 604 -5.79 20.71 -1.21
CA VAL A 604 -4.41 20.23 -1.31
C VAL A 604 -3.83 19.94 0.07
N VAL A 605 -3.27 18.75 0.24
CA VAL A 605 -2.57 18.29 1.44
C VAL A 605 -1.16 17.90 1.07
N THR A 606 -0.17 18.49 1.72
CA THR A 606 1.23 18.13 1.49
C THR A 606 1.88 17.65 2.78
N VAL A 607 2.81 16.72 2.69
CA VAL A 607 3.70 16.35 3.79
C VAL A 607 5.09 16.96 3.57
N LEU A 608 5.74 17.44 4.64
CA LEU A 608 7.13 17.92 4.67
C LEU A 608 7.85 17.30 5.86
N GLY A 609 9.17 17.15 5.76
CA GLY A 609 10.00 16.60 6.84
C GLY A 609 11.32 16.05 6.32
N VAL A 610 12.26 15.80 7.23
CA VAL A 610 13.58 15.27 6.88
C VAL A 610 13.46 13.93 6.16
N GLN A 611 14.47 13.58 5.36
CA GLN A 611 14.56 12.30 4.69
C GLN A 611 14.44 11.13 5.68
N SER A 612 13.79 10.05 5.23
CA SER A 612 13.63 8.81 6.01
C SER A 612 12.85 8.93 7.34
N THR A 613 12.07 10.00 7.52
CA THR A 613 11.18 10.19 8.70
C THR A 613 9.82 9.49 8.58
N GLY A 614 9.55 8.77 7.49
CA GLY A 614 8.28 8.03 7.30
C GLY A 614 7.13 8.87 6.71
N LYS A 615 7.42 9.90 5.91
CA LYS A 615 6.42 10.77 5.26
C LYS A 615 5.44 10.02 4.36
N SER A 616 5.95 9.32 3.35
CA SER A 616 5.14 8.55 2.41
C SER A 616 4.41 7.41 3.12
N THR A 617 5.03 6.81 4.15
CA THR A 617 4.38 5.81 5.02
C THR A 617 3.17 6.39 5.78
N LEU A 618 3.30 7.60 6.31
CA LEU A 618 2.21 8.30 6.99
C LEU A 618 1.06 8.58 6.01
N LEU A 619 1.35 9.10 4.81
CA LEU A 619 0.33 9.37 3.79
C LEU A 619 -0.36 8.08 3.31
N ASN A 620 0.41 7.02 3.05
CA ASN A 620 -0.13 5.72 2.65
C ASN A 620 -1.03 5.11 3.73
N THR A 621 -0.71 5.32 5.01
CA THR A 621 -1.57 4.88 6.13
C THR A 621 -2.80 5.76 6.30
N MET A 622 -2.64 7.08 6.13
CA MET A 622 -3.71 8.07 6.35
C MET A 622 -4.78 8.03 5.26
N PHE A 623 -4.40 7.80 4.01
CA PHE A 623 -5.30 7.86 2.87
C PHE A 623 -5.45 6.53 2.11
N GLY A 624 -4.72 5.47 2.49
CA GLY A 624 -4.72 4.19 1.77
C GLY A 624 -4.01 4.24 0.41
N VAL A 625 -3.28 5.32 0.11
CA VAL A 625 -2.58 5.54 -1.16
C VAL A 625 -1.26 4.75 -1.25
N GLN A 626 -0.64 4.75 -2.44
CA GLN A 626 0.51 3.91 -2.78
C GLN A 626 1.77 4.71 -3.19
N PHE A 627 2.16 5.76 -2.44
CA PHE A 627 3.45 6.41 -2.66
C PHE A 627 4.62 5.43 -2.40
N ALA A 628 5.74 5.62 -3.11
CA ALA A 628 6.90 4.75 -2.98
C ALA A 628 7.58 4.89 -1.60
N VAL A 629 7.98 3.76 -0.98
CA VAL A 629 8.54 3.71 0.39
C VAL A 629 9.83 2.87 0.53
N SER A 630 10.44 2.44 -0.57
CA SER A 630 11.53 1.44 -0.55
C SER A 630 12.88 1.98 -0.05
N SER A 631 13.62 1.15 0.70
CA SER A 631 14.96 1.46 1.18
C SER A 631 15.97 1.61 0.03
N GLY A 632 16.45 2.83 -0.22
CA GLY A 632 17.36 3.17 -1.34
C GLY A 632 16.69 3.89 -2.52
N ARG A 633 15.38 4.15 -2.45
CA ARG A 633 14.70 5.12 -3.31
C ARG A 633 14.04 6.15 -2.41
N CYS A 634 14.81 7.13 -1.97
CA CYS A 634 14.19 8.30 -1.37
C CYS A 634 13.42 9.03 -2.47
N THR A 635 12.19 9.45 -2.18
CA THR A 635 11.42 10.34 -3.06
C THR A 635 12.31 11.53 -3.41
N ARG A 636 12.57 11.74 -4.70
CA ARG A 636 13.28 12.92 -5.22
C ARG A 636 12.25 13.79 -5.90
N GLY A 637 12.13 15.06 -5.50
CA GLY A 637 11.10 15.95 -6.01
C GLY A 637 9.76 15.87 -5.26
N ALA A 638 8.66 16.20 -5.93
CA ALA A 638 7.32 16.18 -5.32
C ALA A 638 6.31 15.50 -6.24
N PHE A 639 5.46 14.63 -5.68
CA PHE A 639 4.50 13.83 -6.42
C PHE A 639 3.09 14.12 -5.94
N MET A 640 2.18 14.42 -6.85
CA MET A 640 0.77 14.64 -6.56
C MET A 640 -0.09 13.43 -6.95
N LEU A 641 -1.08 13.12 -6.12
CA LEU A 641 -2.09 12.09 -6.34
C LEU A 641 -3.46 12.66 -6.01
N LEU A 642 -4.50 12.28 -6.77
CA LEU A 642 -5.85 12.80 -6.59
C LEU A 642 -6.79 11.73 -6.01
N ILE A 643 -7.53 12.09 -4.97
CA ILE A 643 -8.54 11.25 -4.32
C ILE A 643 -9.91 11.90 -4.47
N ARG A 644 -10.93 11.13 -4.84
CA ARG A 644 -12.30 11.60 -4.98
C ARG A 644 -13.02 11.68 -3.62
N VAL A 645 -13.85 12.71 -3.45
CA VAL A 645 -14.78 12.82 -2.33
C VAL A 645 -16.16 12.31 -2.76
N LYS A 646 -16.73 11.39 -1.98
CA LYS A 646 -18.06 10.82 -2.26
C LYS A 646 -19.14 11.89 -2.16
N GLU A 647 -20.16 11.83 -3.03
CA GLU A 647 -21.13 12.92 -3.25
C GLU A 647 -21.84 13.39 -1.98
N ASP A 648 -22.20 12.47 -1.09
CA ASP A 648 -22.83 12.72 0.20
C ASP A 648 -21.93 13.50 1.18
N PHE A 649 -20.61 13.43 0.98
CA PHE A 649 -19.61 14.07 1.82
C PHE A 649 -19.01 15.36 1.24
N ARG A 650 -19.15 15.59 -0.07
CA ARG A 650 -18.67 16.82 -0.75
C ARG A 650 -19.17 18.09 -0.10
N LYS A 651 -20.46 18.16 0.26
CA LYS A 651 -21.04 19.33 0.95
C LYS A 651 -20.41 19.59 2.31
N LYS A 652 -20.00 18.54 3.03
CA LYS A 652 -19.39 18.64 4.36
C LYS A 652 -17.92 19.05 4.28
N LEU A 653 -17.16 18.54 3.32
CA LEU A 653 -15.75 18.92 3.12
C LEU A 653 -15.56 20.22 2.32
N GLY A 654 -16.56 20.59 1.53
CA GLY A 654 -16.54 21.74 0.63
C GLY A 654 -15.71 21.54 -0.65
N CYS A 655 -15.21 20.32 -0.90
CA CYS A 655 -14.43 19.97 -2.09
C CYS A 655 -14.94 18.69 -2.76
N ASP A 656 -14.64 18.55 -4.05
CA ASP A 656 -14.94 17.37 -4.87
C ASP A 656 -13.79 16.36 -4.86
N TYR A 657 -12.56 16.87 -4.69
CA TYR A 657 -11.33 16.08 -4.65
C TYR A 657 -10.38 16.56 -3.55
N VAL A 658 -9.53 15.65 -3.10
CA VAL A 658 -8.38 15.94 -2.25
C VAL A 658 -7.12 15.54 -3.01
N MET A 659 -6.22 16.49 -3.23
CA MET A 659 -4.91 16.26 -3.83
C MET A 659 -3.90 16.05 -2.71
N ILE A 660 -3.21 14.92 -2.73
CA ILE A 660 -2.13 14.60 -1.79
C ILE A 660 -0.80 14.82 -2.50
N ILE A 661 0.11 15.59 -1.89
CA ILE A 661 1.46 15.83 -2.38
C ILE A 661 2.45 15.17 -1.41
N ASP A 662 3.15 14.14 -1.89
CA ASP A 662 4.31 13.58 -1.20
C ASP A 662 5.58 14.30 -1.68
N THR A 663 6.47 14.64 -0.75
CA THR A 663 7.69 15.39 -1.08
C THR A 663 8.93 14.61 -0.74
N GLU A 664 10.00 15.00 -1.42
CA GLU A 664 11.38 14.74 -1.05
C GLU A 664 11.66 15.04 0.42
N GLY A 665 12.63 14.30 0.96
CA GLY A 665 13.17 14.56 2.28
C GLY A 665 14.10 15.76 2.28
N LEU A 666 13.78 16.74 3.12
CA LEU A 666 14.66 17.88 3.38
C LEU A 666 15.99 17.42 4.00
N LYS A 667 17.05 18.19 3.77
CA LYS A 667 18.41 17.94 4.30
C LYS A 667 18.95 16.56 3.98
N SER A 668 18.82 16.12 2.74
CA SER A 668 19.37 14.83 2.34
C SER A 668 20.91 14.82 2.46
N PRO A 669 21.53 13.79 3.08
CA PRO A 669 22.98 13.72 3.22
C PRO A 669 23.70 13.73 1.86
N GLU A 670 23.05 13.21 0.82
CA GLU A 670 23.57 13.18 -0.54
C GLU A 670 23.65 14.59 -1.16
N LEU A 671 22.72 15.49 -0.81
CA LEU A 671 22.75 16.89 -1.24
C LEU A 671 23.54 17.80 -0.28
N ALA A 672 23.70 17.42 1.00
CA ALA A 672 24.38 18.23 2.01
C ALA A 672 25.85 18.58 1.68
N GLN A 673 26.49 17.85 0.75
CA GLN A 673 27.84 18.16 0.25
C GLN A 673 27.87 19.28 -0.80
N LEU A 674 26.71 19.70 -1.33
CA LEU A 674 26.56 20.78 -2.28
C LEU A 674 26.27 22.10 -1.54
N ALA A 675 26.97 23.16 -1.92
CA ALA A 675 26.84 24.50 -1.32
C ALA A 675 25.41 25.10 -1.46
N GLU A 676 24.59 24.57 -2.38
CA GLU A 676 23.26 25.06 -2.75
C GLU A 676 22.10 24.22 -2.16
N SER A 677 22.38 23.18 -1.36
CA SER A 677 21.34 22.26 -0.83
C SER A 677 20.26 22.94 0.00
N TYR A 678 20.63 23.93 0.81
CA TYR A 678 19.68 24.72 1.59
C TYR A 678 18.76 25.59 0.73
N GLU A 679 19.19 26.02 -0.45
CA GLU A 679 18.36 26.81 -1.36
C GLU A 679 17.27 25.92 -1.97
N HIS A 680 17.66 24.73 -2.44
CA HIS A 680 16.72 23.73 -2.98
C HIS A 680 15.61 23.37 -1.97
N ASP A 681 15.99 23.05 -0.74
CA ASP A 681 15.04 22.72 0.33
C ASP A 681 14.06 23.88 0.61
N ASN A 682 14.56 25.11 0.64
CA ASN A 682 13.74 26.31 0.84
C ASN A 682 12.78 26.56 -0.32
N GLU A 683 13.20 26.33 -1.55
CA GLU A 683 12.38 26.50 -2.74
C GLU A 683 11.26 25.46 -2.80
N LEU A 684 11.60 24.18 -2.60
CA LEU A 684 10.65 23.09 -2.53
C LEU A 684 9.61 23.36 -1.44
N ALA A 685 10.05 23.67 -0.22
CA ALA A 685 9.15 23.98 0.90
C ALA A 685 8.27 25.20 0.60
N THR A 686 8.82 26.27 0.01
CA THR A 686 8.04 27.47 -0.36
C THR A 686 6.96 27.13 -1.37
N LEU A 687 7.29 26.37 -2.41
CA LEU A 687 6.36 25.95 -3.45
C LEU A 687 5.22 25.12 -2.86
N VAL A 688 5.56 24.02 -2.19
CA VAL A 688 4.54 23.07 -1.74
C VAL A 688 3.65 23.66 -0.65
N VAL A 689 4.18 24.50 0.24
CA VAL A 689 3.39 25.23 1.24
C VAL A 689 2.45 26.22 0.55
N GLY A 690 2.88 26.89 -0.53
CA GLY A 690 2.03 27.84 -1.26
C GLY A 690 0.87 27.19 -2.02
N LEU A 691 1.09 25.97 -2.52
CA LEU A 691 0.06 25.15 -3.16
C LEU A 691 -0.90 24.51 -2.16
N SER A 692 -0.45 24.28 -0.93
CA SER A 692 -1.20 23.54 0.09
C SER A 692 -2.29 24.35 0.77
N ASP A 693 -3.43 23.70 1.03
CA ASP A 693 -4.38 24.19 2.03
C ASP A 693 -3.99 23.73 3.43
N ILE A 694 -3.39 22.53 3.53
CA ILE A 694 -2.83 21.98 4.76
C ILE A 694 -1.45 21.36 4.49
N THR A 695 -0.49 21.71 5.33
CA THR A 695 0.86 21.11 5.32
C THR A 695 1.08 20.28 6.59
N VAL A 696 1.37 18.99 6.43
CA VAL A 696 1.75 18.10 7.53
C VAL A 696 3.27 18.15 7.68
N ILE A 697 3.76 18.60 8.83
CA ILE A 697 5.18 18.64 9.15
C ILE A 697 5.50 17.40 9.98
N ASN A 698 6.16 16.44 9.35
CA ASN A 698 6.54 15.16 9.93
C ASN A 698 7.93 15.26 10.56
N ILE A 699 8.01 14.97 11.86
CA ILE A 699 9.21 15.07 12.69
C ILE A 699 9.48 13.71 13.30
N ALA A 700 10.71 13.18 13.17
CA ALA A 700 11.07 11.93 13.81
C ALA A 700 11.45 12.14 15.29
N MET A 701 10.85 11.34 16.18
CA MET A 701 11.13 11.34 17.62
C MET A 701 10.95 12.72 18.27
N GLU A 702 11.46 12.88 19.49
CA GLU A 702 11.58 14.17 20.20
C GLU A 702 12.92 14.86 19.87
N ASN A 703 13.34 14.85 18.59
CA ASN A 703 14.60 15.44 18.18
C ASN A 703 14.48 16.96 17.99
N SER A 704 14.85 17.71 19.03
CA SER A 704 14.83 19.19 19.00
C SER A 704 15.70 19.80 17.90
N THR A 705 16.77 19.14 17.45
CA THR A 705 17.64 19.63 16.39
C THR A 705 16.97 19.51 15.02
N GLU A 706 16.39 18.35 14.72
CA GLU A 706 15.66 18.10 13.48
C GLU A 706 14.44 19.03 13.35
N MET A 707 13.76 19.23 14.47
CA MET A 707 12.66 20.19 14.57
C MET A 707 13.12 21.61 14.23
N LYS A 708 14.21 22.11 14.84
CA LYS A 708 14.76 23.43 14.50
C LYS A 708 15.12 23.56 13.03
N ASP A 709 15.70 22.50 12.48
CA ASP A 709 16.17 22.44 11.10
C ASP A 709 15.03 22.51 10.07
N ILE A 710 13.98 21.71 10.24
CA ILE A 710 12.79 21.77 9.37
C ILE A 710 12.10 23.12 9.54
N LEU A 711 11.96 23.58 10.79
CA LEU A 711 11.24 24.81 11.09
C LEU A 711 11.93 26.05 10.52
N GLN A 712 13.26 26.11 10.49
CA GLN A 712 13.96 27.20 9.82
C GLN A 712 13.55 27.30 8.35
N ILE A 713 13.59 26.18 7.62
CA ILE A 713 13.21 26.11 6.20
C ILE A 713 11.75 26.55 6.01
N VAL A 714 10.86 26.00 6.83
CA VAL A 714 9.43 26.20 6.72
C VAL A 714 8.98 27.61 7.16
N VAL A 715 9.65 28.24 8.12
CA VAL A 715 9.37 29.62 8.56
C VAL A 715 9.63 30.62 7.43
N HIS A 716 10.69 30.43 6.64
CA HIS A 716 10.94 31.24 5.44
C HIS A 716 9.80 31.11 4.42
N ALA A 717 9.31 29.89 4.18
CA ALA A 717 8.15 29.66 3.34
C ALA A 717 6.89 30.40 3.87
N PHE A 718 6.62 30.33 5.18
CA PHE A 718 5.46 30.99 5.79
C PHE A 718 5.52 32.51 5.74
N LEU A 719 6.70 33.09 5.94
CA LEU A 719 6.90 34.54 5.82
C LEU A 719 6.53 35.01 4.42
N ARG A 720 7.00 34.30 3.40
CA ARG A 720 6.66 34.55 1.99
C ARG A 720 5.17 34.39 1.70
N MET A 721 4.52 33.37 2.28
CA MET A 721 3.07 33.18 2.12
C MET A 721 2.25 34.31 2.75
N LYS A 722 2.69 34.84 3.89
CA LYS A 722 2.01 35.96 4.56
C LYS A 722 1.98 37.20 3.67
N GLU A 723 3.05 37.48 2.94
CA GLU A 723 3.12 38.65 2.05
C GLU A 723 2.10 38.59 0.92
N VAL A 724 1.77 37.39 0.46
CA VAL A 724 0.72 37.16 -0.54
C VAL A 724 -0.68 37.05 0.06
N GLY A 725 -0.83 37.44 1.34
CA GLY A 725 -2.10 37.43 2.06
C GLY A 725 -2.59 36.04 2.47
N LYS A 726 -1.77 35.00 2.28
CA LYS A 726 -2.09 33.64 2.70
C LYS A 726 -1.51 33.38 4.09
N LYS A 727 -2.30 32.72 4.94
CA LYS A 727 -1.83 32.22 6.23
C LYS A 727 -1.86 30.70 6.19
N PRO A 728 -0.72 30.04 5.95
CA PRO A 728 -0.64 28.58 5.84
C PRO A 728 -1.22 27.91 7.09
N CYS A 729 -1.79 26.73 6.88
CA CYS A 729 -2.23 25.88 7.96
C CYS A 729 -1.39 24.61 8.00
N CYS A 730 -0.86 24.29 9.18
CA CYS A 730 0.02 23.13 9.33
C CYS A 730 -0.36 22.26 10.52
N GLN A 731 -0.02 20.99 10.41
CA GLN A 731 -0.18 19.97 11.46
C GLN A 731 1.19 19.35 11.71
N PHE A 732 1.67 19.35 12.94
CA PHE A 732 2.92 18.72 13.33
C PHE A 732 2.65 17.29 13.76
N VAL A 733 3.40 16.34 13.19
CA VAL A 733 3.29 14.92 13.49
C VAL A 733 4.64 14.45 14.01
N HIS A 734 4.67 14.04 15.27
CA HIS A 734 5.85 13.50 15.95
C HIS A 734 5.80 11.98 15.90
N GLN A 735 6.69 11.36 15.12
CA GLN A 735 6.77 9.90 14.98
C GLN A 735 7.55 9.25 16.12
N ASN A 736 7.23 7.98 16.42
CA ASN A 736 7.91 7.16 17.42
C ASN A 736 7.80 7.70 18.86
N VAL A 737 6.69 8.36 19.20
CA VAL A 737 6.40 8.83 20.56
C VAL A 737 5.33 7.92 21.17
N ALA A 738 5.72 7.09 22.15
CA ALA A 738 4.88 6.01 22.69
C ALA A 738 4.45 6.21 24.16
N ASP A 739 5.02 7.17 24.89
CA ASP A 739 4.73 7.39 26.32
C ASP A 739 3.34 8.02 26.50
N VAL A 740 2.48 7.41 27.33
CA VAL A 740 1.13 7.92 27.66
C VAL A 740 1.22 9.30 28.34
N SER A 741 2.31 9.55 29.07
CA SER A 741 2.59 10.85 29.70
C SER A 741 3.17 11.88 28.74
N ALA A 742 3.46 11.50 27.48
CA ALA A 742 3.96 12.43 26.48
C ALA A 742 3.02 13.62 26.35
N HIS A 743 1.69 13.43 26.35
CA HIS A 743 0.75 14.55 26.21
C HIS A 743 0.93 15.63 27.29
N ASP A 744 1.16 15.25 28.55
CA ASP A 744 1.31 16.16 29.69
C ASP A 744 2.73 16.75 29.79
N LYS A 745 3.77 15.95 29.58
CA LYS A 745 5.18 16.43 29.49
C LYS A 745 5.33 17.44 28.34
N ASN A 746 4.62 17.20 27.25
CA ASN A 746 4.63 18.04 26.06
C ASN A 746 3.95 19.40 26.22
N ILE A 747 3.19 19.70 27.28
CA ILE A 747 2.66 21.07 27.47
C ILE A 747 3.81 22.07 27.65
N ARG A 748 4.86 21.68 28.38
CA ARG A 748 6.07 22.49 28.58
C ARG A 748 6.86 22.58 27.28
N ASP A 749 7.03 21.48 26.57
CA ASP A 749 7.77 21.43 25.31
C ASP A 749 7.04 22.15 24.17
N ARG A 750 5.70 22.16 24.16
CA ARG A 750 4.87 22.94 23.21
C ARG A 750 5.03 24.45 23.44
N LYS A 751 5.11 24.90 24.70
CA LYS A 751 5.40 26.31 25.02
C LYS A 751 6.81 26.69 24.58
N LEU A 752 7.80 25.86 24.92
CA LEU A 752 9.18 26.05 24.49
C LEU A 752 9.30 26.06 22.96
N LEU A 753 8.59 25.18 22.27
CA LEU A 753 8.52 25.13 20.81
C LEU A 753 7.94 26.43 20.25
N LEU A 754 6.84 26.94 20.82
CA LEU A 754 6.25 28.20 20.36
C LEU A 754 7.19 29.39 20.59
N GLU A 755 7.92 29.43 21.71
CA GLU A 755 8.94 30.44 21.99
C GLU A 755 10.07 30.38 20.96
N GLN A 756 10.61 29.19 20.69
CA GLN A 756 11.64 28.98 19.67
C GLN A 756 11.13 29.38 18.27
N LEU A 757 9.89 29.04 17.93
CA LEU A 757 9.24 29.43 16.68
C LEU A 757 9.12 30.96 16.54
N ASN A 758 8.80 31.66 17.64
CA ASN A 758 8.75 33.12 17.65
C ASN A 758 10.15 33.73 17.41
N GLU A 759 11.19 33.20 18.06
CA GLU A 759 12.58 33.65 17.87
C GLU A 759 13.07 33.42 16.43
N MET A 760 12.81 32.24 15.87
CA MET A 760 13.14 31.93 14.47
C MET A 760 12.39 32.85 13.51
N THR A 761 11.09 33.10 13.77
CA THR A 761 10.29 34.00 12.94
C THR A 761 10.86 35.41 12.92
N GLN A 762 11.28 35.92 14.08
CA GLN A 762 11.92 37.24 14.18
C GLN A 762 13.26 37.28 13.45
N THR A 763 14.05 36.21 13.56
CA THR A 763 15.36 36.11 12.90
C THR A 763 15.22 36.04 11.38
N ALA A 764 14.33 35.18 10.88
CA ALA A 764 14.06 35.03 9.46
C ALA A 764 13.47 36.32 8.86
N ALA A 765 12.58 37.02 9.58
CA ALA A 765 12.05 38.33 9.15
C ALA A 765 13.15 39.39 9.01
N LYS A 766 14.13 39.41 9.94
CA LYS A 766 15.32 40.28 9.85
C LYS A 766 16.19 39.92 8.65
N MET A 767 16.46 38.62 8.44
CA MET A 767 17.29 38.14 7.33
C MET A 767 16.69 38.47 5.97
N GLU A 768 15.38 38.30 5.80
CA GLU A 768 14.70 38.66 4.54
C GLU A 768 14.42 40.17 4.41
N LYS A 769 14.83 41.02 5.37
CA LYS A 769 14.59 42.47 5.42
C LYS A 769 13.10 42.86 5.36
N ARG A 770 12.22 42.07 6.01
CA ARG A 770 10.76 42.17 5.88
C ARG A 770 10.07 42.40 7.23
N GLY A 771 9.57 43.61 7.45
CA GLY A 771 8.61 43.99 8.51
C GLY A 771 8.97 43.61 9.95
N SER A 772 8.04 43.86 10.88
CA SER A 772 8.15 43.49 12.30
C SER A 772 7.19 42.37 12.67
N ASN A 773 7.35 41.18 12.07
CA ASN A 773 6.64 39.99 12.55
C ASN A 773 7.14 39.66 13.97
N LYS A 774 6.24 39.64 14.96
CA LYS A 774 6.60 39.46 16.37
C LYS A 774 6.53 38.00 16.79
N THR A 775 5.57 37.25 16.22
CA THR A 775 5.28 35.86 16.62
C THR A 775 5.01 34.95 15.42
N PHE A 776 5.24 33.65 15.59
CA PHE A 776 4.95 32.61 14.61
C PHE A 776 3.46 32.52 14.26
N THR A 777 2.59 32.79 15.24
CA THR A 777 1.15 32.89 15.02
C THR A 777 0.76 34.06 14.12
N ASP A 778 1.65 35.03 13.86
CA ASP A 778 1.40 36.11 12.90
C ASP A 778 1.54 35.63 11.45
N ILE A 779 2.27 34.53 11.20
CA ILE A 779 2.58 34.00 9.87
C ILE A 779 1.85 32.68 9.57
N MET A 780 1.42 31.92 10.60
CA MET A 780 0.74 30.63 10.46
C MET A 780 -0.48 30.52 11.39
N LYS A 781 -1.54 29.82 10.95
CA LYS A 781 -2.65 29.44 11.84
C LYS A 781 -2.20 28.24 12.69
N TYR A 782 -1.79 28.51 13.93
CA TYR A 782 -1.28 27.49 14.85
C TYR A 782 -2.01 27.51 16.19
N ASN A 783 -2.47 26.34 16.63
CA ASN A 783 -2.98 26.06 17.96
C ASN A 783 -2.17 24.90 18.55
N PRO A 784 -1.34 25.13 19.58
CA PRO A 784 -0.49 24.10 20.18
C PRO A 784 -1.24 22.84 20.68
N GLU A 785 -2.51 22.96 21.06
CA GLU A 785 -3.31 21.82 21.54
C GLU A 785 -3.90 20.98 20.40
N LYS A 786 -4.24 21.62 19.28
CA LYS A 786 -4.96 20.97 18.17
C LYS A 786 -4.07 20.60 16.99
N ASN A 787 -2.89 21.22 16.88
CA ASN A 787 -2.00 21.10 15.71
C ASN A 787 -0.79 20.18 15.93
N ASN A 788 -0.69 19.48 17.06
CA ASN A 788 0.41 18.55 17.34
C ASN A 788 -0.13 17.14 17.58
N TRP A 789 0.35 16.17 16.80
CA TRP A 789 -0.02 14.76 16.90
C TRP A 789 1.21 13.95 17.28
N TYR A 790 1.04 13.01 18.21
CA TYR A 790 2.10 12.13 18.66
C TYR A 790 1.69 10.72 18.27
N ILE A 791 2.47 10.07 17.43
CA ILE A 791 2.17 8.74 16.93
C ILE A 791 3.27 7.76 17.38
N PRO A 792 2.91 6.54 17.82
CA PRO A 792 3.89 5.54 18.25
C PRO A 792 4.70 5.02 17.06
N GLY A 793 5.61 4.07 17.30
CA GLY A 793 6.35 3.43 16.23
C GLY A 793 5.47 2.55 15.34
N LEU A 794 5.83 2.47 14.05
CA LEU A 794 5.08 1.73 13.03
C LEU A 794 4.92 0.24 13.35
N TRP A 795 5.95 -0.41 13.89
CA TRP A 795 5.97 -1.85 14.12
C TRP A 795 5.67 -2.19 15.58
N HIS A 796 4.87 -3.24 15.80
CA HIS A 796 4.67 -3.82 17.13
C HIS A 796 5.58 -5.03 17.33
N GLY A 797 6.82 -4.78 17.75
CA GLY A 797 7.87 -5.79 17.91
C GLY A 797 9.00 -5.63 16.89
N ASN A 798 9.75 -6.72 16.67
CA ASN A 798 10.91 -6.71 15.78
C ASN A 798 10.56 -7.25 14.38
N PRO A 799 10.73 -6.46 13.30
CA PRO A 799 10.63 -6.97 11.94
C PRO A 799 11.60 -8.16 11.70
N PRO A 800 11.27 -9.11 10.81
CA PRO A 800 10.22 -8.99 9.77
C PRO A 800 8.87 -9.61 10.14
N MET A 801 8.76 -10.31 11.27
CA MET A 801 7.50 -10.92 11.73
C MET A 801 6.63 -9.98 12.57
N ALA A 802 7.10 -8.77 12.88
CA ALA A 802 6.29 -7.77 13.55
C ALA A 802 5.13 -7.31 12.65
N PRO A 803 3.88 -7.28 13.14
CA PRO A 803 2.79 -6.60 12.47
C PRO A 803 2.88 -5.08 12.68
N VAL A 804 2.10 -4.33 11.90
CA VAL A 804 1.90 -2.89 12.15
C VAL A 804 1.26 -2.67 13.52
N ASN A 805 1.70 -1.65 14.23
CA ASN A 805 1.20 -1.29 15.55
C ASN A 805 -0.22 -0.73 15.46
N ALA A 806 -1.16 -1.38 16.16
CA ALA A 806 -2.54 -0.90 16.24
C ALA A 806 -2.62 0.56 16.73
N GLY A 807 -1.78 0.94 17.71
CA GLY A 807 -1.72 2.32 18.20
C GLY A 807 -1.21 3.32 17.17
N TYR A 808 -0.42 2.89 16.18
CA TYR A 808 0.00 3.73 15.06
C TYR A 808 -1.20 4.00 14.16
N SER A 809 -1.87 2.94 13.67
CA SER A 809 -3.03 3.05 12.80
C SER A 809 -4.18 3.82 13.46
N GLU A 810 -4.48 3.57 14.74
CA GLU A 810 -5.53 4.30 15.46
C GLU A 810 -5.18 5.78 15.68
N SER A 811 -3.91 6.10 15.97
CA SER A 811 -3.46 7.50 16.07
C SER A 811 -3.57 8.22 14.73
N VAL A 812 -3.25 7.55 13.62
CA VAL A 812 -3.40 8.09 12.26
C VAL A 812 -4.88 8.27 11.90
N ILE A 813 -5.75 7.31 12.23
CA ILE A 813 -7.21 7.43 12.09
C ILE A 813 -7.71 8.63 12.88
N PHE A 814 -7.39 8.72 14.16
CA PHE A 814 -7.78 9.84 15.02
C PHE A 814 -7.29 11.18 14.47
N GLY A 815 -6.05 11.21 13.96
CA GLY A 815 -5.51 12.33 13.20
C GLY A 815 -6.39 12.69 12.00
N LEU A 816 -6.75 11.72 11.16
CA LEU A 816 -7.65 11.90 10.02
C LEU A 816 -9.05 12.41 10.43
N LEU A 817 -9.60 11.92 11.54
CA LEU A 817 -10.88 12.40 12.10
C LEU A 817 -10.79 13.88 12.50
N ASN A 818 -9.73 14.25 13.23
CA ASN A 818 -9.47 15.63 13.62
C ASN A 818 -9.20 16.51 12.42
N TYR A 819 -8.45 16.00 11.46
CA TYR A 819 -8.21 16.62 10.16
C TYR A 819 -9.54 16.86 9.44
N GLY A 820 -10.46 15.91 9.37
CA GLY A 820 -11.78 16.09 8.76
C GLY A 820 -12.67 17.10 9.49
N ARG A 821 -12.63 17.15 10.83
CA ARG A 821 -13.28 18.23 11.61
C ARG A 821 -12.64 19.59 11.31
N PHE A 822 -11.33 19.61 11.18
CA PHE A 822 -10.56 20.80 10.86
C PHE A 822 -10.87 21.30 9.43
N LEU A 823 -11.02 20.38 8.47
CA LEU A 823 -11.44 20.69 7.10
C LEU A 823 -12.80 21.37 7.03
N LYS A 824 -13.76 20.94 7.84
CA LYS A 824 -15.10 21.57 7.93
C LYS A 824 -15.00 23.04 8.34
N ASN A 825 -14.07 23.39 9.23
CA ASN A 825 -13.88 24.75 9.73
C ASN A 825 -13.12 25.66 8.74
N LEU A 826 -12.51 25.09 7.69
CA LEU A 826 -11.73 25.79 6.68
C LEU A 826 -12.53 26.13 5.41
N SER A 827 -13.86 26.19 5.48
CA SER A 827 -14.76 26.43 4.34
C SER A 827 -14.46 27.71 3.54
N SER A 828 -13.66 28.65 4.09
CA SER A 828 -13.23 29.89 3.45
C SER A 828 -11.93 29.82 2.64
N MET A 829 -11.21 28.69 2.59
CA MET A 829 -9.89 28.57 1.93
C MET A 829 -9.86 27.64 0.72
N LEU A 830 -11.00 27.34 0.08
CA LEU A 830 -11.06 26.40 -1.06
C LEU A 830 -10.60 27.06 -2.36
N GLN A 831 -9.64 26.44 -3.05
CA GLN A 831 -9.21 26.88 -4.38
C GLN A 831 -10.01 26.15 -5.47
N PRO A 832 -10.74 26.87 -6.34
CA PRO A 832 -11.19 26.31 -7.60
C PRO A 832 -10.01 25.76 -8.40
N LEU A 833 -10.21 24.67 -9.15
CA LEU A 833 -9.15 24.08 -9.96
C LEU A 833 -8.52 25.07 -10.97
N HIS A 834 -9.31 26.02 -11.49
CA HIS A 834 -8.80 27.09 -12.35
C HIS A 834 -7.90 28.11 -11.61
N GLU A 835 -8.03 28.25 -10.29
CA GLU A 835 -7.08 29.06 -9.51
C GLU A 835 -5.75 28.33 -9.40
N LEU A 836 -5.76 27.02 -9.11
CA LEU A 836 -4.55 26.18 -9.12
C LEU A 836 -3.85 26.22 -10.48
N LEU A 837 -4.62 26.31 -11.57
CA LEU A 837 -4.10 26.59 -12.90
C LEU A 837 -3.49 27.99 -13.04
N LYS A 838 -4.05 29.04 -12.44
CA LYS A 838 -3.40 30.37 -12.37
C LYS A 838 -2.09 30.32 -11.57
N TRP A 839 -2.03 29.52 -10.49
CA TRP A 839 -0.79 29.23 -9.75
C TRP A 839 0.27 28.55 -10.66
N GLN A 840 -0.10 28.00 -11.81
CA GLN A 840 0.85 27.41 -12.78
C GLN A 840 1.09 28.33 -14.00
N VAL A 841 0.07 29.04 -14.47
CA VAL A 841 0.08 29.87 -15.69
C VAL A 841 0.73 31.25 -15.51
N LEU A 842 0.79 31.78 -14.28
CA LEU A 842 1.47 33.05 -13.96
C LEU A 842 3.01 33.02 -14.17
N GLN A 843 3.54 31.97 -14.79
CA GLN A 843 4.94 31.85 -15.22
C GLN A 843 5.14 32.02 -16.75
N ALA A 844 4.06 32.18 -17.53
CA ALA A 844 4.14 32.18 -19.00
C ALA A 844 4.40 33.56 -19.65
N GLY A 845 4.73 34.61 -18.88
CA GLY A 845 4.90 35.97 -19.41
C GLY A 845 6.07 36.75 -18.83
N GLY A 846 7.18 36.81 -19.56
CA GLY A 846 8.08 37.99 -19.61
C GLY A 846 9.38 37.97 -18.80
N GLN A 847 10.50 37.94 -19.55
CA GLN A 847 11.92 38.26 -19.26
C GLN A 847 12.83 37.21 -18.58
N PRO A 848 14.03 36.93 -19.15
CA PRO A 848 14.96 35.91 -18.66
C PRO A 848 15.94 36.47 -17.62
N GLY A 849 16.01 35.79 -16.47
CA GLY A 849 17.05 35.95 -15.46
C GLY A 849 16.64 35.49 -14.06
N ILE A 850 17.48 34.62 -13.48
CA ILE A 850 17.70 34.27 -12.07
C ILE A 850 16.89 33.04 -11.57
N SER A 851 17.55 32.27 -10.67
CA SER A 851 17.19 31.01 -10.00
C SER A 851 15.71 30.78 -9.70
N LEU A 852 15.33 29.53 -9.42
CA LEU A 852 13.96 29.16 -9.02
C LEU A 852 13.43 30.10 -7.90
N GLN A 853 14.30 30.63 -7.05
CA GLN A 853 14.08 31.72 -6.08
C GLN A 853 13.52 33.03 -6.67
N HIS A 854 13.98 33.51 -7.83
CA HIS A 854 13.49 34.73 -8.48
C HIS A 854 12.16 34.48 -9.22
N ARG A 855 11.99 33.29 -9.80
CA ARG A 855 10.70 32.85 -10.39
C ARG A 855 9.64 32.68 -9.31
N LEU A 856 9.98 32.10 -8.16
CA LEU A 856 9.11 31.97 -6.99
C LEU A 856 8.81 33.34 -6.35
N SER A 857 9.78 34.26 -6.30
CA SER A 857 9.57 35.62 -5.79
C SER A 857 8.67 36.46 -6.70
N ASN A 858 8.89 36.41 -8.03
CA ASN A 858 8.02 37.05 -9.03
C ASN A 858 6.64 36.40 -9.07
N PHE A 859 6.55 35.08 -8.90
CA PHE A 859 5.32 34.32 -8.75
C PHE A 859 4.49 34.78 -7.53
N LEU A 860 5.13 34.94 -6.38
CA LEU A 860 4.49 35.45 -5.16
C LEU A 860 4.05 36.92 -5.34
N LEU A 861 4.88 37.77 -5.94
CA LEU A 861 4.55 39.17 -6.23
C LEU A 861 3.41 39.31 -7.27
N MET A 862 3.33 38.42 -8.26
CA MET A 862 2.24 38.38 -9.26
C MET A 862 0.92 37.86 -8.69
N CYS A 863 0.94 36.95 -7.71
CA CYS A 863 -0.26 36.54 -6.99
C CYS A 863 -0.93 37.73 -6.26
N CYS A 864 -0.16 38.71 -5.78
CA CYS A 864 -0.64 39.91 -5.10
C CYS A 864 -1.45 40.88 -6.00
N SER A 865 -1.22 40.90 -7.32
CA SER A 865 -1.89 41.85 -8.20
C SER A 865 -3.30 41.41 -8.61
N SER A 866 -3.62 40.11 -8.56
CA SER A 866 -4.98 39.61 -8.89
C SER A 866 -5.99 39.67 -7.73
N LEU A 867 -5.51 39.89 -6.49
CA LEU A 867 -6.33 39.93 -5.27
C LEU A 867 -6.66 41.34 -4.75
N ARG A 868 -6.26 42.42 -5.45
CA ARG A 868 -6.58 43.81 -5.07
C ARG A 868 -7.80 44.44 -5.73
N HIS A 869 -8.56 43.71 -6.55
CA HIS A 869 -9.83 44.18 -7.10
C HIS A 869 -11.01 43.30 -6.67
N ARG A 870 -11.35 43.30 -5.38
CA ARG A 870 -12.68 42.86 -4.88
C ARG A 870 -12.91 43.31 -3.43
N SER A 871 -12.82 44.61 -3.19
CA SER A 871 -13.35 45.23 -1.96
C SER A 871 -13.59 46.72 -2.17
N HIS A 872 -14.48 47.07 -3.11
CA HIS A 872 -15.22 48.34 -3.18
C HIS A 872 -16.22 48.28 -4.34
N SER A 873 -17.39 47.66 -4.11
CA SER A 873 -18.68 47.96 -4.77
C SER A 873 -19.69 46.85 -4.44
N SER A 874 -20.31 46.97 -3.26
CA SER A 874 -21.72 46.69 -2.92
C SER A 874 -21.83 46.59 -1.40
#